data_AF-A0AAE3VDB4-F1
#
_entry.id   AF-A0AAE3VDB4-F1
#
_cell.length_a   1.000
_cell.length_b   1.000
_cell.length_c   1.000
_cell.angle_alpha   90.00
_cell.angle_beta   90.00
_cell.angle_gamma   90.00
#
_symmetry.space_group_name_H-M   'P 1'
#
loop_
_entity.id
_entity.type
_entity.pdbx_description
1 polymer ?
#
loop_
_entity_poly.entity_id
_entity_poly.type
_entity_poly.pdbx_seq_one_letter_code
_entity_poly.pdbx_strand_id
1 'polypeptide(L)'
;MTIRLENQYCQWLIAENGRNLRFADKVTGRDWLQAQPASSCAYVRKGGWRGDASAATFDGCRLQLTFAAGAASARVAVTLHDAFMVFTVEDVTGDVDELAFVNIPTTLRVVADEPFSASMIALGLQANVELLPGPQDHLWTAAYRRFGFAGAQSGLVTAPFAAMRTHMQDMVSHAPGVPHSPFCGPWALDAEEPRRSNVFGSPSEANVDAWIAFCQELGIRAIEFDGAINYGNYQPRPAVYPRGYASVKAVTDRLHAAGILAGLHTMSFSIAKDCAWVTPVPDPRLAKECSYTLAVDCPADATDIVLQEGCAELPERINYYIRRSMTLQIDDELIQYGVLDKAAGAVRECRRGLHGTTPALHRAGAKVHHLKECWGCYAPDGDSTLFDEVAGRIADCIDQCGFDFCYLDGLDGAHIIGGEDARWHYGAKFTFSVFRQLRKPIMMEMATFHHHLWYVRTRMQAWDHCKRGHKRFLGLHVRSNEQARRLLLPMHLGWSGLFPWCNSEQDPTYWDDVEYMWSKALATDANFTLQCVSPASLQQGAWLKTLAPTIRTYEELRQQRYFPEAVLSRLRVLEDEFQLQRQADGEWAFRPLQSARHKIEDCDGRSNRWCYRNRFGAQPVALRITALPAVAPYDSEDGVTLVDFSSAGQFRDPGETITILNSGKLYVYPSAAPGLSSAVTPAMAKDGPVRACACWSARNVGSRDLVCSSAPDDHYSLFDHCEREYRLRRAAWTSLWYGFGEPKDLSAQRALGLWVKGDGKGELLNIILNSRSYGETYVQHYISIDFTGWRYVELVEPETECFDDHSWPILRGQYGVYRTTTNFPNCRGIFLWGNDIPDGEGVSCLLSPIRALPLRDQPLSRPQVVINGRRVIFPVDMLPGQYLEYRAAAPCRLFAGNGDDLGEVVPEETDGHPELAAADNTLEFAARPGPCRTRADVTLFSWGDELLRR
;
A
#
# COMPACT_ATOMS: atom_id res chain seq x y z
N MET A 1 13.65 -50.10 -6.56
CA MET A 1 14.77 -49.20 -6.87
C MET A 1 14.41 -47.78 -6.42
N THR A 2 15.36 -47.02 -5.89
CA THR A 2 15.12 -45.63 -5.50
C THR A 2 15.57 -44.71 -6.62
N ILE A 3 14.70 -43.81 -7.07
CA ILE A 3 15.07 -42.77 -8.03
C ILE A 3 15.89 -41.71 -7.30
N ARG A 4 17.02 -41.31 -7.90
CA ARG A 4 17.95 -40.34 -7.33
C ARG A 4 18.20 -39.22 -8.33
N LEU A 5 17.84 -38.01 -7.94
CA LEU A 5 18.13 -36.77 -8.65
C LEU A 5 19.07 -35.94 -7.77
N GLU A 6 20.24 -35.55 -8.28
CA GLU A 6 21.22 -34.81 -7.48
C GLU A 6 22.09 -33.88 -8.31
N ASN A 7 22.56 -32.83 -7.64
CA ASN A 7 23.55 -31.87 -8.13
C ASN A 7 24.66 -31.74 -7.07
N GLN A 8 25.46 -30.66 -7.10
CA GLN A 8 26.53 -30.48 -6.12
C GLN A 8 26.02 -30.23 -4.69
N TYR A 9 24.86 -29.58 -4.53
CA TYR A 9 24.34 -29.14 -3.22
C TYR A 9 23.23 -30.03 -2.67
N CYS A 10 22.41 -30.67 -3.50
CA CYS A 10 21.25 -31.42 -3.03
C CYS A 10 21.14 -32.84 -3.58
N GLN A 11 20.45 -33.68 -2.82
CA GLN A 11 20.01 -35.02 -3.22
C GLN A 11 18.51 -35.16 -2.95
N TRP A 12 17.74 -35.44 -4.00
CA TRP A 12 16.32 -35.76 -3.93
C TRP A 12 16.11 -37.26 -4.24
N LEU A 13 15.48 -37.98 -3.31
CA LEU A 13 15.17 -39.39 -3.43
C LEU A 13 13.67 -39.61 -3.53
N ILE A 14 13.24 -40.41 -4.52
CA ILE A 14 11.84 -40.74 -4.79
C ILE A 14 11.68 -42.26 -4.84
N ALA A 15 10.64 -42.79 -4.21
CA ALA A 15 10.27 -44.20 -4.28
C ALA A 15 9.62 -44.54 -5.63
N GLU A 16 9.62 -45.82 -6.01
CA GLU A 16 8.95 -46.27 -7.26
C GLU A 16 7.46 -45.97 -7.29
N ASN A 17 6.82 -45.81 -6.13
CA ASN A 17 5.41 -45.43 -6.04
C ASN A 17 5.19 -43.91 -6.07
N GLY A 18 6.21 -43.11 -6.40
CA GLY A 18 6.14 -41.65 -6.47
C GLY A 18 6.26 -40.92 -5.13
N ARG A 19 6.41 -41.61 -4.00
CA ARG A 19 6.58 -40.96 -2.68
C ARG A 19 7.94 -40.28 -2.55
N ASN A 20 7.97 -39.06 -2.03
CA ASN A 20 9.22 -38.40 -1.61
C ASN A 20 9.82 -39.15 -0.41
N LEU A 21 11.10 -39.52 -0.52
CA LEU A 21 11.84 -40.23 0.53
C LEU A 21 12.83 -39.34 1.27
N ARG A 22 13.47 -38.40 0.57
CA ARG A 22 14.51 -37.52 1.13
C ARG A 22 14.71 -36.29 0.24
N PHE A 23 14.96 -35.13 0.84
CA PHE A 23 15.47 -33.94 0.16
C PHE A 23 16.59 -33.34 1.01
N ALA A 24 17.82 -33.73 0.73
CA ALA A 24 18.95 -33.46 1.61
C ALA A 24 19.95 -32.47 1.03
N ASP A 25 20.47 -31.63 1.92
CA ASP A 25 21.70 -30.87 1.72
C ASP A 25 22.89 -31.85 1.74
N LYS A 26 23.65 -31.93 0.64
CA LYS A 26 24.81 -32.80 0.50
C LYS A 26 26.02 -32.32 1.29
N VAL A 27 26.07 -31.02 1.63
CA VAL A 27 27.18 -30.44 2.39
C VAL A 27 27.06 -30.85 3.86
N THR A 28 25.88 -30.68 4.47
CA THR A 28 25.67 -31.03 5.89
C THR A 28 25.13 -32.45 6.10
N GLY A 29 24.60 -33.08 5.06
CA GLY A 29 23.90 -34.37 5.13
C GLY A 29 22.46 -34.27 5.68
N ARG A 30 22.02 -33.07 6.09
CA ARG A 30 20.71 -32.83 6.69
C ARG A 30 19.60 -33.05 5.68
N ASP A 31 18.59 -33.81 6.07
CA ASP A 31 17.34 -33.95 5.32
C ASP A 31 16.37 -32.84 5.69
N TRP A 32 15.86 -32.16 4.68
CA TRP A 32 14.94 -31.04 4.79
C TRP A 32 13.53 -31.39 4.35
N LEU A 33 13.30 -32.60 3.82
CA LEU A 33 11.95 -33.03 3.43
C LEU A 33 11.00 -32.97 4.64
N GLN A 34 9.82 -32.40 4.45
CA GLN A 34 8.76 -32.47 5.45
C GLN A 34 8.25 -33.91 5.55
N ALA A 35 8.52 -34.56 6.69
CA ALA A 35 8.25 -35.98 6.87
C ALA A 35 6.75 -36.31 7.07
N GLN A 36 5.96 -35.38 7.62
CA GLN A 36 4.53 -35.57 7.86
C GLN A 36 3.69 -34.34 7.46
N PRO A 37 2.58 -34.54 6.72
CA PRO A 37 2.18 -35.81 6.09
C PRO A 37 3.16 -36.25 4.99
N ALA A 38 3.18 -37.54 4.66
CA ALA A 38 3.99 -38.03 3.54
C ALA A 38 3.54 -37.35 2.24
N SER A 39 4.49 -36.98 1.39
CA SER A 39 4.23 -36.27 0.14
C SER A 39 4.59 -37.11 -1.09
N SER A 40 3.87 -36.90 -2.18
CA SER A 40 4.18 -37.45 -3.50
C SER A 40 5.02 -36.47 -4.31
N CYS A 41 5.95 -36.94 -5.14
CA CYS A 41 6.84 -36.12 -5.97
C CYS A 41 6.09 -35.33 -7.05
N ALA A 42 4.88 -35.77 -7.42
CA ALA A 42 4.02 -35.20 -8.44
C ALA A 42 2.56 -35.62 -8.22
N TYR A 43 1.62 -34.85 -8.74
CA TYR A 43 0.19 -35.20 -8.72
C TYR A 43 -0.56 -34.57 -9.91
N VAL A 44 -1.78 -35.04 -10.16
CA VAL A 44 -2.73 -34.46 -11.13
C VAL A 44 -4.04 -34.04 -10.46
N ARG A 45 -4.77 -33.10 -11.07
CA ARG A 45 -6.14 -32.74 -10.62
C ARG A 45 -7.15 -32.69 -11.77
N LYS A 46 -8.42 -32.94 -11.42
CA LYS A 46 -9.60 -32.81 -12.30
C LYS A 46 -10.83 -32.49 -11.47
N GLY A 47 -11.51 -31.36 -11.72
CA GLY A 47 -12.79 -31.04 -11.07
C GLY A 47 -12.80 -31.20 -9.52
N GLY A 48 -11.77 -30.71 -8.83
CA GLY A 48 -11.61 -30.82 -7.37
C GLY A 48 -11.00 -32.15 -6.86
N TRP A 49 -10.93 -33.19 -7.70
CA TRP A 49 -10.23 -34.43 -7.38
C TRP A 49 -8.70 -34.29 -7.56
N ARG A 50 -7.93 -34.97 -6.71
CA ARG A 50 -6.46 -35.06 -6.77
C ARG A 50 -6.02 -36.52 -6.81
N GLY A 51 -5.10 -36.84 -7.72
CA GLY A 51 -4.42 -38.13 -7.80
C GLY A 51 -2.91 -37.97 -7.69
N ASP A 52 -2.32 -38.48 -6.61
CA ASP A 52 -0.87 -38.52 -6.43
C ASP A 52 -0.22 -39.52 -7.42
N ALA A 53 1.06 -39.33 -7.71
CA ALA A 53 1.84 -40.31 -8.45
C ALA A 53 1.78 -41.67 -7.75
N SER A 54 1.52 -42.71 -8.53
CA SER A 54 1.38 -44.11 -8.10
C SER A 54 2.49 -45.01 -8.65
N ALA A 55 3.17 -44.55 -9.70
CA ALA A 55 4.42 -45.12 -10.19
C ALA A 55 5.33 -44.00 -10.72
N ALA A 56 6.64 -44.15 -10.51
CA ALA A 56 7.69 -43.30 -11.03
C ALA A 56 8.87 -44.15 -11.50
N THR A 57 9.45 -43.81 -12.65
CA THR A 57 10.73 -44.38 -13.13
C THR A 57 11.59 -43.28 -13.74
N PHE A 58 12.92 -43.43 -13.64
CA PHE A 58 13.89 -42.48 -14.17
C PHE A 58 14.99 -43.21 -14.92
N ASP A 59 15.22 -42.84 -16.19
CA ASP A 59 16.21 -43.50 -17.07
C ASP A 59 17.56 -42.76 -17.16
N GLY A 60 17.71 -41.66 -16.40
CA GLY A 60 18.89 -40.79 -16.43
C GLY A 60 18.64 -39.43 -17.08
N CYS A 61 17.60 -39.30 -17.91
CA CYS A 61 17.21 -38.02 -18.50
C CYS A 61 15.70 -37.78 -18.56
N ARG A 62 14.87 -38.80 -18.29
CA ARG A 62 13.41 -38.69 -18.28
C ARG A 62 12.80 -39.35 -17.07
N LEU A 63 11.91 -38.61 -16.41
CA LEU A 63 11.04 -39.08 -15.35
C LEU A 63 9.68 -39.43 -15.95
N GLN A 64 9.32 -40.72 -15.90
CA GLN A 64 8.01 -41.22 -16.29
C GLN A 64 7.14 -41.39 -15.06
N LEU A 65 5.98 -40.74 -15.05
CA LEU A 65 5.03 -40.73 -13.94
C LEU A 65 3.70 -41.34 -14.37
N THR A 66 3.07 -42.10 -13.47
CA THR A 66 1.72 -42.65 -13.64
C THR A 66 0.85 -42.31 -12.44
N PHE A 67 -0.36 -41.84 -12.69
CA PHE A 67 -1.30 -41.37 -11.68
C PHE A 67 -2.56 -42.22 -11.65
N ALA A 68 -3.21 -42.27 -10.48
CA ALA A 68 -4.51 -42.92 -10.29
C ALA A 68 -4.62 -44.31 -10.94
N ALA A 69 -3.63 -45.17 -10.65
CA ALA A 69 -3.57 -46.54 -11.15
C ALA A 69 -3.62 -46.66 -12.70
N GLY A 70 -3.13 -45.65 -13.44
CA GLY A 70 -3.00 -45.69 -14.90
C GLY A 70 -3.95 -44.78 -15.66
N ALA A 71 -4.83 -44.03 -15.00
CA ALA A 71 -5.79 -43.14 -15.66
C ALA A 71 -5.14 -41.90 -16.31
N ALA A 72 -3.96 -41.50 -15.83
CA ALA A 72 -3.15 -40.44 -16.43
C ALA A 72 -1.65 -40.76 -16.32
N SER A 73 -0.87 -40.20 -17.23
CA SER A 73 0.60 -40.32 -17.21
C SER A 73 1.26 -39.03 -17.69
N ALA A 74 2.49 -38.80 -17.26
CA ALA A 74 3.30 -37.67 -17.70
C ALA A 74 4.74 -38.10 -17.97
N ARG A 75 5.35 -37.51 -19.00
CA ARG A 75 6.78 -37.59 -19.28
C ARG A 75 7.43 -36.25 -19.04
N VAL A 76 8.45 -36.24 -18.19
CA VAL A 76 9.19 -35.04 -17.80
C VAL A 76 10.66 -35.26 -18.09
N ALA A 77 11.22 -34.51 -19.03
CA ALA A 77 12.67 -34.47 -19.24
C ALA A 77 13.35 -33.74 -18.08
N VAL A 78 14.48 -34.29 -17.61
CA VAL A 78 15.28 -33.74 -16.51
C VAL A 78 16.70 -33.49 -17.01
N THR A 79 17.11 -32.22 -17.01
CA THR A 79 18.48 -31.80 -17.34
C THR A 79 19.21 -31.45 -16.04
N LEU A 80 20.31 -32.14 -15.76
CA LEU A 80 21.10 -31.95 -14.54
C LEU A 80 22.27 -30.99 -14.83
N HIS A 81 22.41 -29.95 -14.00
CA HIS A 81 23.56 -29.05 -13.98
C HIS A 81 24.24 -29.11 -12.60
N ASP A 82 25.41 -28.47 -12.47
CA ASP A 82 26.18 -28.52 -11.23
C ASP A 82 25.41 -27.94 -10.04
N ALA A 83 24.65 -26.84 -10.21
CA ALA A 83 23.95 -26.14 -9.13
C ALA A 83 22.41 -26.16 -9.22
N PHE A 84 21.84 -26.66 -10.31
CA PHE A 84 20.40 -26.68 -10.53
C PHE A 84 19.98 -27.85 -11.43
N MET A 85 18.68 -28.10 -11.50
CA MET A 85 18.08 -29.10 -12.39
C MET A 85 16.91 -28.48 -13.13
N VAL A 86 16.74 -28.79 -14.42
CA VAL A 86 15.62 -28.28 -15.23
C VAL A 86 14.67 -29.41 -15.58
N PHE A 87 13.38 -29.21 -15.32
CA PHE A 87 12.29 -30.13 -15.59
C PHE A 87 11.45 -29.58 -16.74
N THR A 88 11.24 -30.37 -17.79
CA THR A 88 10.41 -29.98 -18.95
C THR A 88 9.36 -31.05 -19.20
N VAL A 89 8.08 -30.68 -19.18
CA VAL A 89 6.98 -31.58 -19.53
C VAL A 89 7.00 -31.84 -21.03
N GLU A 90 7.25 -33.08 -21.43
CA GLU A 90 7.24 -33.50 -22.84
C GLU A 90 5.81 -33.84 -23.29
N ASP A 91 5.06 -34.54 -22.43
CA ASP A 91 3.76 -35.14 -22.78
C ASP A 91 2.93 -35.46 -21.54
N VAL A 92 1.60 -35.36 -21.67
CA VAL A 92 0.62 -35.71 -20.63
C VAL A 92 -0.55 -36.41 -21.27
N THR A 93 -0.87 -37.61 -20.78
CA THR A 93 -2.01 -38.41 -21.24
C THR A 93 -3.08 -38.47 -20.16
N GLY A 94 -4.36 -38.49 -20.56
CA GLY A 94 -5.52 -38.57 -19.66
C GLY A 94 -6.27 -37.24 -19.53
N ASP A 95 -7.50 -37.30 -19.02
CA ASP A 95 -8.36 -36.12 -18.82
C ASP A 95 -8.07 -35.44 -17.47
N VAL A 96 -6.95 -34.69 -17.40
CA VAL A 96 -6.55 -33.89 -16.22
C VAL A 96 -6.45 -32.38 -16.52
N ASP A 97 -6.87 -31.54 -15.58
CA ASP A 97 -6.84 -30.08 -15.70
C ASP A 97 -5.49 -29.48 -15.25
N GLU A 98 -4.81 -30.14 -14.29
CA GLU A 98 -3.53 -29.73 -13.70
C GLU A 98 -2.57 -30.93 -13.58
N LEU A 99 -1.29 -30.67 -13.83
CA LEU A 99 -0.17 -31.56 -13.52
C LEU A 99 0.83 -30.79 -12.66
N ALA A 100 0.98 -31.14 -11.39
CA ALA A 100 2.14 -30.76 -10.58
C ALA A 100 3.27 -31.76 -10.84
N PHE A 101 4.30 -31.34 -11.55
CA PHE A 101 5.39 -32.21 -12.00
C PHE A 101 6.63 -32.18 -11.11
N VAL A 102 6.69 -31.23 -10.16
CA VAL A 102 7.55 -31.31 -8.96
C VAL A 102 6.74 -30.84 -7.75
N ASN A 103 6.79 -31.62 -6.67
CA ASN A 103 6.14 -31.32 -5.40
C ASN A 103 7.03 -31.82 -4.24
N ILE A 104 7.76 -30.90 -3.60
CA ILE A 104 8.67 -31.20 -2.49
C ILE A 104 8.38 -30.22 -1.35
N PRO A 105 7.49 -30.55 -0.40
CA PRO A 105 7.33 -29.79 0.82
C PRO A 105 8.55 -29.99 1.72
N THR A 106 9.09 -28.91 2.27
CA THR A 106 10.32 -28.92 3.07
C THR A 106 10.12 -28.23 4.42
N THR A 107 11.13 -28.34 5.27
CA THR A 107 11.27 -27.61 6.54
C THR A 107 12.26 -26.45 6.42
N LEU A 108 12.58 -26.03 5.19
CA LEU A 108 13.44 -24.88 4.92
C LEU A 108 12.78 -23.59 5.43
N ARG A 109 13.61 -22.60 5.75
CA ARG A 109 13.14 -21.27 6.12
C ARG A 109 13.12 -20.37 4.90
N VAL A 110 12.04 -19.59 4.75
CA VAL A 110 11.86 -18.61 3.68
C VAL A 110 12.48 -17.26 4.08
N VAL A 111 13.78 -17.28 4.39
CA VAL A 111 14.54 -16.08 4.80
C VAL A 111 15.88 -16.05 4.08
N ALA A 112 16.45 -14.86 3.95
CA ALA A 112 17.78 -14.69 3.38
C ALA A 112 18.89 -15.10 4.37
N ASP A 113 20.11 -15.22 3.85
CA ASP A 113 21.34 -15.65 4.56
C ASP A 113 21.36 -17.08 5.11
N GLU A 114 20.40 -17.92 4.74
CA GLU A 114 20.42 -19.34 5.12
C GLU A 114 21.62 -20.07 4.46
N PRO A 115 22.32 -20.95 5.20
CA PRO A 115 23.48 -21.69 4.70
C PRO A 115 23.12 -22.74 3.64
N PHE A 116 21.84 -23.12 3.56
CA PHE A 116 21.28 -23.95 2.50
C PHE A 116 19.85 -23.46 2.20
N SER A 117 19.58 -23.18 0.93
CA SER A 117 18.28 -22.75 0.44
C SER A 117 17.97 -23.45 -0.87
N ALA A 118 16.69 -23.52 -1.19
CA ALA A 118 16.20 -24.06 -2.44
C ALA A 118 15.14 -23.13 -3.05
N SER A 119 15.06 -23.10 -4.38
CA SER A 119 14.08 -22.33 -5.13
C SER A 119 13.66 -23.08 -6.38
N MET A 120 12.35 -23.27 -6.55
CA MET A 120 11.74 -23.63 -7.83
C MET A 120 11.49 -22.34 -8.62
N ILE A 121 11.84 -22.33 -9.90
CA ILE A 121 11.78 -21.16 -10.79
C ILE A 121 11.09 -21.54 -12.09
N ALA A 122 9.97 -20.89 -12.43
CA ALA A 122 9.26 -21.13 -13.69
C ALA A 122 10.04 -20.54 -14.86
N LEU A 123 10.42 -21.35 -15.85
CA LEU A 123 11.23 -20.94 -17.01
C LEU A 123 10.37 -20.67 -18.27
N GLY A 124 9.08 -20.39 -18.07
CA GLY A 124 8.14 -19.99 -19.13
C GLY A 124 6.73 -19.78 -18.58
N LEU A 125 5.82 -19.25 -19.43
CA LEU A 125 4.43 -18.93 -19.04
C LEU A 125 3.50 -20.16 -18.93
N GLN A 126 3.94 -21.32 -19.41
CA GLN A 126 3.17 -22.58 -19.34
C GLN A 126 3.31 -23.28 -17.98
N ALA A 127 4.40 -23.01 -17.26
CA ALA A 127 4.62 -23.51 -15.91
C ALA A 127 4.28 -22.43 -14.88
N ASN A 128 3.68 -22.84 -13.78
CA ASN A 128 3.42 -22.02 -12.61
C ASN A 128 4.30 -22.48 -11.45
N VAL A 129 4.72 -21.51 -10.65
CA VAL A 129 5.36 -21.71 -9.35
C VAL A 129 4.68 -20.75 -8.39
N GLU A 130 4.20 -21.26 -7.28
CA GLU A 130 3.35 -20.49 -6.35
C GLU A 130 4.15 -19.48 -5.52
N LEU A 131 5.36 -19.87 -5.08
CA LEU A 131 6.21 -19.03 -4.25
C LEU A 131 7.12 -18.16 -5.12
N LEU A 132 7.41 -16.95 -4.66
CA LEU A 132 8.30 -16.03 -5.37
C LEU A 132 9.76 -16.53 -5.41
N PRO A 133 10.57 -16.08 -6.39
CA PRO A 133 12.00 -16.42 -6.47
C PRO A 133 12.78 -16.10 -5.19
N GLY A 134 13.81 -16.90 -4.91
CA GLY A 134 14.56 -16.90 -3.66
C GLY A 134 14.28 -18.15 -2.82
N PRO A 135 14.72 -18.21 -1.54
CA PRO A 135 14.42 -19.31 -0.63
C PRO A 135 12.93 -19.63 -0.56
N GLN A 136 12.60 -20.91 -0.62
CA GLN A 136 11.25 -21.47 -0.59
C GLN A 136 11.18 -22.65 0.38
N ASP A 137 10.04 -22.82 1.04
CA ASP A 137 9.73 -23.95 1.93
C ASP A 137 8.90 -25.02 1.22
N HIS A 138 8.21 -24.68 0.14
CA HIS A 138 7.56 -25.62 -0.76
C HIS A 138 8.11 -25.48 -2.18
N LEU A 139 8.87 -26.48 -2.62
CA LEU A 139 9.40 -26.52 -3.99
C LEU A 139 8.35 -27.18 -4.87
N TRP A 140 7.55 -26.34 -5.53
CA TRP A 140 6.38 -26.79 -6.27
C TRP A 140 6.30 -26.13 -7.64
N THR A 141 5.89 -26.91 -8.63
CA THR A 141 5.55 -26.39 -9.95
C THR A 141 4.49 -27.22 -10.64
N ALA A 142 3.61 -26.56 -11.37
CA ALA A 142 2.57 -27.20 -12.15
C ALA A 142 2.38 -26.59 -13.54
N ALA A 143 1.74 -27.35 -14.40
CA ALA A 143 1.22 -26.91 -15.68
C ALA A 143 -0.29 -27.18 -15.71
N TYR A 144 -1.01 -26.40 -16.51
CA TYR A 144 -2.48 -26.47 -16.60
C TYR A 144 -2.90 -26.70 -18.04
N ARG A 145 -3.97 -27.49 -18.24
CA ARG A 145 -4.51 -27.74 -19.59
C ARG A 145 -4.80 -26.45 -20.34
N ARG A 146 -5.34 -25.44 -19.64
CA ARG A 146 -5.70 -24.12 -20.20
C ARG A 146 -4.51 -23.45 -20.92
N PHE A 147 -3.29 -23.65 -20.44
CA PHE A 147 -2.07 -23.02 -20.97
C PHE A 147 -1.16 -24.00 -21.72
N GLY A 148 -1.59 -25.26 -21.85
CA GLY A 148 -0.84 -26.35 -22.46
C GLY A 148 0.19 -26.98 -21.51
N PHE A 149 0.24 -28.31 -21.50
CA PHE A 149 1.20 -29.07 -20.70
C PHE A 149 2.58 -29.16 -21.35
N ALA A 150 2.63 -29.58 -22.62
CA ALA A 150 3.90 -29.79 -23.32
C ALA A 150 4.67 -28.48 -23.46
N GLY A 151 5.95 -28.50 -23.11
CA GLY A 151 6.83 -27.33 -23.08
C GLY A 151 6.84 -26.58 -21.75
N ALA A 152 5.98 -26.92 -20.78
CA ALA A 152 6.06 -26.35 -19.44
C ALA A 152 7.39 -26.71 -18.78
N GLN A 153 8.15 -25.68 -18.39
CA GLN A 153 9.53 -25.82 -17.91
C GLN A 153 9.75 -25.06 -16.60
N SER A 154 10.41 -25.70 -15.64
CA SER A 154 10.82 -25.09 -14.36
C SER A 154 12.18 -25.63 -13.92
N GLY A 155 12.95 -24.80 -13.22
CA GLY A 155 14.26 -25.15 -12.69
C GLY A 155 14.28 -25.17 -11.17
N LEU A 156 14.96 -26.15 -10.58
CA LEU A 156 15.24 -26.25 -9.15
C LEU A 156 16.69 -25.87 -8.88
N VAL A 157 16.91 -24.72 -8.25
CA VAL A 157 18.23 -24.29 -7.76
C VAL A 157 18.36 -24.57 -6.27
N THR A 158 19.49 -25.12 -5.86
CA THR A 158 19.84 -25.36 -4.45
C THR A 158 21.24 -24.83 -4.19
N ALA A 159 21.43 -24.04 -3.14
CA ALA A 159 22.72 -23.45 -2.78
C ALA A 159 22.62 -22.72 -1.43
N PRO A 160 23.76 -22.36 -0.79
CA PRO A 160 23.76 -21.27 0.19
C PRO A 160 23.17 -20.00 -0.41
N PHE A 161 22.41 -19.22 0.37
CA PHE A 161 21.74 -18.01 -0.14
C PHE A 161 22.69 -17.05 -0.84
N ALA A 162 23.90 -16.87 -0.30
CA ALA A 162 24.94 -16.00 -0.87
C ALA A 162 25.39 -16.39 -2.29
N ALA A 163 25.27 -17.67 -2.68
CA ALA A 163 25.63 -18.16 -4.01
C ALA A 163 24.42 -18.38 -4.92
N MET A 164 23.20 -18.40 -4.36
CA MET A 164 21.97 -18.73 -5.08
C MET A 164 21.73 -17.82 -6.29
N ARG A 165 21.97 -16.51 -6.16
CA ARG A 165 21.74 -15.55 -7.25
C ARG A 165 22.56 -15.88 -8.49
N THR A 166 23.84 -16.21 -8.33
CA THR A 166 24.72 -16.56 -9.44
C THR A 166 24.23 -17.81 -10.18
N HIS A 167 23.76 -18.83 -9.45
CA HIS A 167 23.20 -20.03 -10.05
C HIS A 167 21.85 -19.78 -10.74
N MET A 168 21.06 -18.84 -10.21
CA MET A 168 19.86 -18.38 -10.91
C MET A 168 20.20 -17.62 -12.20
N GLN A 169 21.24 -16.77 -12.22
CA GLN A 169 21.70 -16.12 -13.45
C GLN A 169 22.07 -17.17 -14.51
N ASP A 170 22.80 -18.20 -14.13
CA ASP A 170 23.19 -19.29 -15.04
C ASP A 170 21.97 -20.05 -15.57
N MET A 171 21.09 -20.49 -14.67
CA MET A 171 19.86 -21.19 -15.05
C MET A 171 18.97 -20.38 -15.99
N VAL A 172 18.75 -19.09 -15.69
CA VAL A 172 17.91 -18.21 -16.50
C VAL A 172 18.56 -17.88 -17.85
N SER A 173 19.90 -17.82 -17.92
CA SER A 173 20.61 -17.60 -19.21
C SER A 173 20.33 -18.70 -20.24
N HIS A 174 19.95 -19.90 -19.79
CA HIS A 174 19.60 -21.04 -20.63
C HIS A 174 18.09 -21.15 -20.93
N ALA A 175 17.27 -20.19 -20.48
CA ALA A 175 15.82 -20.24 -20.59
C ALA A 175 15.28 -19.21 -21.63
N PRO A 176 15.12 -19.59 -22.91
CA PRO A 176 14.60 -18.67 -23.94
C PRO A 176 13.11 -18.33 -23.76
N GLY A 177 12.40 -19.06 -22.89
CA GLY A 177 10.98 -18.86 -22.60
C GLY A 177 10.67 -17.60 -21.78
N VAL A 178 11.68 -17.00 -21.15
CA VAL A 178 11.54 -15.84 -20.24
C VAL A 178 12.34 -14.62 -20.75
N PRO A 179 11.95 -13.40 -20.38
CA PRO A 179 12.72 -12.20 -20.66
C PRO A 179 14.11 -12.17 -20.01
N HIS A 180 15.06 -11.52 -20.69
CA HIS A 180 16.40 -11.23 -20.18
C HIS A 180 16.66 -9.72 -20.21
N SER A 181 17.10 -9.17 -19.08
CA SER A 181 17.42 -7.75 -18.95
C SER A 181 18.63 -7.58 -18.02
N PRO A 182 19.58 -6.67 -18.33
CA PRO A 182 20.61 -6.28 -17.38
C PRO A 182 20.05 -5.49 -16.19
N PHE A 183 18.81 -4.99 -16.28
CA PHE A 183 18.18 -4.15 -15.25
C PHE A 183 17.12 -4.87 -14.42
N CYS A 184 16.85 -6.15 -14.69
CA CYS A 184 15.72 -6.88 -14.10
C CYS A 184 16.11 -8.28 -13.62
N GLY A 185 15.24 -8.89 -12.82
CA GLY A 185 15.39 -10.26 -12.34
C GLY A 185 16.74 -10.47 -11.64
N PRO A 186 17.45 -11.57 -11.92
CA PRO A 186 18.66 -11.91 -11.17
C PRO A 186 19.84 -10.95 -11.41
N TRP A 187 19.77 -10.09 -12.43
CA TRP A 187 20.77 -9.08 -12.77
C TRP A 187 20.48 -7.69 -12.18
N ALA A 188 19.27 -7.45 -11.66
CA ALA A 188 18.87 -6.13 -11.18
C ALA A 188 19.80 -5.55 -10.10
N LEU A 189 20.37 -6.40 -9.23
CA LEU A 189 21.32 -6.00 -8.18
C LEU A 189 22.68 -5.54 -8.71
N ASP A 190 23.03 -5.88 -9.96
CA ASP A 190 24.29 -5.51 -10.60
C ASP A 190 24.24 -4.11 -11.24
N ALA A 191 23.04 -3.54 -11.42
CA ALA A 191 22.84 -2.22 -12.01
C ALA A 191 22.77 -1.11 -10.95
N GLU A 192 23.23 0.09 -11.31
CA GLU A 192 23.22 1.26 -10.41
C GLU A 192 21.96 2.13 -10.60
N GLU A 193 21.40 2.16 -11.81
CA GLU A 193 20.17 2.88 -12.14
C GLU A 193 18.98 2.52 -11.23
N PRO A 194 18.73 1.22 -10.90
CA PRO A 194 17.66 0.82 -10.00
C PRO A 194 17.73 1.40 -8.59
N ARG A 195 18.88 1.99 -8.20
CA ARG A 195 19.12 2.59 -6.88
C ARG A 195 18.89 4.10 -6.87
N ARG A 196 18.54 4.72 -8.01
CA ARG A 196 18.31 6.17 -8.09
C ARG A 196 16.90 6.53 -7.63
N SER A 197 16.78 7.61 -6.88
CA SER A 197 15.47 8.19 -6.53
C SER A 197 14.88 8.95 -7.73
N ASN A 198 13.57 8.91 -7.88
CA ASN A 198 12.81 9.57 -8.95
C ASN A 198 11.68 10.46 -8.39
N VAL A 199 11.00 11.22 -9.25
CA VAL A 199 9.85 12.06 -8.89
C VAL A 199 8.74 11.94 -9.94
N PHE A 200 7.47 11.96 -9.52
CA PHE A 200 6.33 12.06 -10.44
C PHE A 200 6.26 13.45 -11.09
N GLY A 201 5.98 13.50 -12.38
CA GLY A 201 5.82 14.77 -13.08
C GLY A 201 5.19 14.62 -14.45
N SER A 202 4.95 15.75 -15.12
CA SER A 202 4.61 15.81 -16.55
C SER A 202 5.31 17.00 -17.19
N PRO A 203 6.65 16.94 -17.37
CA PRO A 203 7.38 18.00 -18.02
C PRO A 203 6.89 18.19 -19.47
N SER A 204 6.79 19.44 -19.89
CA SER A 204 6.47 19.86 -21.25
C SER A 204 7.65 20.64 -21.84
N GLU A 205 7.62 20.89 -23.15
CA GLU A 205 8.64 21.71 -23.81
C GLU A 205 8.80 23.09 -23.16
N ALA A 206 7.72 23.64 -22.60
CA ALA A 206 7.68 24.96 -22.00
C ALA A 206 8.27 25.01 -20.58
N ASN A 207 8.34 23.89 -19.85
CA ASN A 207 8.73 23.89 -18.44
C ASN A 207 9.81 22.87 -18.07
N VAL A 208 10.33 22.09 -19.03
CA VAL A 208 11.36 21.07 -18.77
C VAL A 208 12.61 21.63 -18.08
N ASP A 209 13.00 22.88 -18.37
CA ASP A 209 14.14 23.52 -17.70
C ASP A 209 13.88 23.75 -16.19
N ALA A 210 12.64 24.05 -15.81
CA ALA A 210 12.27 24.18 -14.39
C ALA A 210 12.28 22.82 -13.69
N TRP A 211 11.91 21.75 -14.39
CA TRP A 211 12.02 20.37 -13.89
C TRP A 211 13.47 19.92 -13.72
N ILE A 212 14.36 20.28 -14.66
CA ILE A 212 15.79 20.00 -14.56
C ILE A 212 16.37 20.70 -13.31
N ALA A 213 16.10 21.99 -13.14
CA ALA A 213 16.56 22.75 -11.97
C ALA A 213 16.01 22.16 -10.65
N PHE A 214 14.72 21.78 -10.63
CA PHE A 214 14.09 21.12 -9.49
C PHE A 214 14.79 19.80 -9.11
N CYS A 215 15.08 18.93 -10.09
CA CYS A 215 15.78 17.67 -9.83
C CYS A 215 17.20 17.90 -9.32
N GLN A 216 17.91 18.91 -9.86
CA GLN A 216 19.24 19.28 -9.40
C GLN A 216 19.22 19.78 -7.95
N GLU A 217 18.23 20.61 -7.59
CA GLU A 217 18.10 21.15 -6.23
C GLU A 217 17.93 20.03 -5.18
N LEU A 218 17.17 18.99 -5.52
CA LEU A 218 16.89 17.84 -4.64
C LEU A 218 17.90 16.67 -4.79
N GLY A 219 18.83 16.72 -5.73
CA GLY A 219 19.73 15.58 -6.01
C GLY A 219 19.06 14.38 -6.70
N ILE A 220 17.86 14.57 -7.27
CA ILE A 220 17.09 13.55 -8.00
C ILE A 220 17.63 13.41 -9.43
N ARG A 221 17.56 12.20 -9.99
CA ARG A 221 18.15 11.86 -11.31
C ARG A 221 17.19 11.13 -12.24
N ALA A 222 15.89 11.15 -11.94
CA ALA A 222 14.88 10.51 -12.75
C ALA A 222 13.51 11.19 -12.56
N ILE A 223 12.72 11.31 -13.63
CA ILE A 223 11.33 11.80 -13.61
C ILE A 223 10.44 10.72 -14.21
N GLU A 224 9.37 10.38 -13.50
CA GLU A 224 8.33 9.47 -13.95
C GLU A 224 7.13 10.26 -14.48
N PHE A 225 6.82 10.10 -15.77
CA PHE A 225 5.79 10.85 -16.47
C PHE A 225 4.41 10.28 -16.17
N ASP A 226 3.52 11.09 -15.59
CA ASP A 226 2.17 10.68 -15.18
C ASP A 226 1.09 11.68 -15.63
N GLY A 227 -0.06 11.16 -16.06
CA GLY A 227 -1.29 11.91 -16.36
C GLY A 227 -1.39 12.59 -17.74
N ALA A 228 -0.29 12.74 -18.48
CA ALA A 228 -0.26 13.47 -19.76
C ALA A 228 -0.21 12.60 -21.03
N ILE A 229 -0.22 11.26 -20.88
CA ILE A 229 -0.29 10.28 -21.98
C ILE A 229 -1.51 9.38 -21.71
N ASN A 230 -2.35 9.14 -22.72
CA ASN A 230 -3.63 8.45 -22.53
C ASN A 230 -3.47 6.92 -22.39
N TYR A 231 -4.43 6.24 -21.76
CA TYR A 231 -4.41 4.78 -21.63
C TYR A 231 -5.02 4.09 -22.86
N GLY A 232 -4.47 2.91 -23.19
CA GLY A 232 -4.85 2.13 -24.36
C GLY A 232 -4.04 2.51 -25.59
N ASN A 233 -4.29 3.69 -26.18
CA ASN A 233 -3.59 4.11 -27.40
C ASN A 233 -2.22 4.79 -27.15
N TYR A 234 -1.91 5.11 -25.88
CA TYR A 234 -0.68 5.77 -25.44
C TYR A 234 -0.33 7.04 -26.23
N GLN A 235 -1.34 7.72 -26.76
CA GLN A 235 -1.15 9.00 -27.44
C GLN A 235 -0.95 10.14 -26.42
N PRO A 236 0.05 11.00 -26.60
CA PRO A 236 0.25 12.17 -25.74
C PRO A 236 -0.91 13.15 -25.87
N ARG A 237 -1.37 13.73 -24.75
CA ARG A 237 -2.45 14.73 -24.77
C ARG A 237 -1.98 15.98 -25.54
N PRO A 238 -2.67 16.41 -26.62
CA PRO A 238 -2.23 17.55 -27.43
C PRO A 238 -2.09 18.87 -26.65
N ALA A 239 -2.84 19.04 -25.56
CA ALA A 239 -2.76 20.21 -24.69
C ALA A 239 -1.40 20.35 -23.98
N VAL A 240 -0.70 19.23 -23.74
CA VAL A 240 0.64 19.21 -23.12
C VAL A 240 1.73 18.99 -24.18
N TYR A 241 1.44 18.15 -25.17
CA TYR A 241 2.37 17.69 -26.20
C TYR A 241 1.79 17.92 -27.60
N PRO A 242 1.85 19.16 -28.13
CA PRO A 242 1.13 19.55 -29.34
C PRO A 242 1.59 18.83 -30.61
N ARG A 243 2.80 18.25 -30.62
CA ARG A 243 3.34 17.44 -31.73
C ARG A 243 3.35 15.93 -31.43
N GLY A 244 2.55 15.48 -30.45
CA GLY A 244 2.49 14.07 -30.04
C GLY A 244 3.83 13.56 -29.54
N TYR A 245 4.26 12.37 -29.97
CA TYR A 245 5.53 11.77 -29.55
C TYR A 245 6.75 12.63 -29.83
N ALA A 246 6.76 13.46 -30.88
CA ALA A 246 7.87 14.36 -31.15
C ALA A 246 8.04 15.42 -30.04
N SER A 247 6.94 15.85 -29.40
CA SER A 247 6.99 16.74 -28.24
C SER A 247 7.55 16.05 -27.01
N VAL A 248 7.09 14.82 -26.73
CA VAL A 248 7.60 14.03 -25.59
C VAL A 248 9.09 13.73 -25.78
N LYS A 249 9.51 13.30 -26.97
CA LYS A 249 10.91 13.04 -27.31
C LYS A 249 11.80 14.28 -27.14
N ALA A 250 11.31 15.46 -27.53
CA ALA A 250 12.06 16.70 -27.32
C ALA A 250 12.27 17.01 -25.82
N VAL A 251 11.31 16.65 -24.97
CA VAL A 251 11.43 16.80 -23.51
C VAL A 251 12.42 15.79 -22.95
N THR A 252 12.28 14.49 -23.29
CA THR A 252 13.18 13.44 -22.80
C THR A 252 14.62 13.68 -23.24
N ASP A 253 14.86 14.15 -24.47
CA ASP A 253 16.20 14.51 -24.95
C ASP A 253 16.84 15.62 -24.10
N ARG A 254 16.05 16.61 -23.66
CA ARG A 254 16.53 17.68 -22.77
C ARG A 254 16.83 17.15 -21.37
N LEU A 255 16.02 16.21 -20.85
CA LEU A 255 16.29 15.54 -19.57
C LEU A 255 17.58 14.70 -19.63
N HIS A 256 17.75 13.92 -20.70
CA HIS A 256 18.96 13.11 -20.93
C HIS A 256 20.21 13.96 -21.04
N ALA A 257 20.14 15.09 -21.73
CA ALA A 257 21.26 16.05 -21.81
C ALA A 257 21.67 16.60 -20.42
N ALA A 258 20.74 16.60 -19.46
CA ALA A 258 20.98 16.97 -18.06
C ALA A 258 21.33 15.78 -17.14
N GLY A 259 21.43 14.55 -17.68
CA GLY A 259 21.69 13.33 -16.91
C GLY A 259 20.51 12.86 -16.05
N ILE A 260 19.29 13.19 -16.46
CA ILE A 260 18.03 12.80 -15.79
C ILE A 260 17.33 11.75 -16.64
N LEU A 261 17.03 10.58 -16.06
CA LEU A 261 16.28 9.52 -16.71
C LEU A 261 14.79 9.88 -16.84
N ALA A 262 14.15 9.42 -17.90
CA ALA A 262 12.72 9.60 -18.11
C ALA A 262 11.99 8.27 -18.00
N GLY A 263 10.94 8.22 -17.18
CA GLY A 263 10.08 7.05 -17.03
C GLY A 263 8.67 7.29 -17.51
N LEU A 264 7.97 6.22 -17.89
CA LEU A 264 6.56 6.25 -18.27
C LEU A 264 5.70 5.55 -17.20
N HIS A 265 4.76 6.27 -16.61
CA HIS A 265 3.70 5.67 -15.81
C HIS A 265 2.55 5.23 -16.73
N THR A 266 2.05 4.00 -16.54
CA THR A 266 1.07 3.38 -17.45
C THR A 266 -0.03 2.69 -16.67
N MET A 267 -1.19 2.45 -17.30
CA MET A 267 -2.22 1.56 -16.76
C MET A 267 -2.33 0.30 -17.62
N SER A 268 -1.91 -0.82 -17.04
CA SER A 268 -1.90 -2.15 -17.65
C SER A 268 -3.31 -2.57 -18.05
N PHE A 269 -3.46 -3.16 -19.23
CA PHE A 269 -4.74 -3.57 -19.83
C PHE A 269 -5.76 -2.46 -20.11
N SER A 270 -5.62 -1.28 -19.51
CA SER A 270 -6.63 -0.23 -19.55
C SER A 270 -6.78 0.37 -20.94
N ILE A 271 -8.01 0.34 -21.45
CA ILE A 271 -8.43 1.03 -22.67
C ILE A 271 -9.36 2.17 -22.25
N ALA A 272 -8.87 3.40 -22.40
CA ALA A 272 -9.66 4.59 -22.08
C ALA A 272 -10.92 4.67 -22.96
N LYS A 273 -11.99 5.25 -22.41
CA LYS A 273 -13.30 5.34 -23.09
C LYS A 273 -13.32 6.27 -24.31
N ASP A 274 -12.30 7.11 -24.45
CA ASP A 274 -12.06 7.96 -25.61
C ASP A 274 -11.06 7.36 -26.61
N CYS A 275 -10.63 6.10 -26.40
CA CYS A 275 -9.75 5.39 -27.31
C CYS A 275 -10.47 5.01 -28.61
N ALA A 276 -9.71 4.94 -29.71
CA ALA A 276 -10.23 4.52 -31.02
C ALA A 276 -10.76 3.07 -31.05
N TRP A 277 -10.39 2.22 -30.08
CA TRP A 277 -10.97 0.88 -29.91
C TRP A 277 -12.33 0.90 -29.20
N VAL A 278 -12.79 2.06 -28.72
CA VAL A 278 -14.08 2.21 -28.01
C VAL A 278 -15.03 3.09 -28.81
N THR A 279 -14.52 4.17 -29.41
CA THR A 279 -15.34 5.20 -30.07
C THR A 279 -14.85 5.53 -31.48
N PRO A 280 -15.76 5.82 -32.43
CA PRO A 280 -17.22 5.74 -32.33
C PRO A 280 -17.77 4.31 -32.52
N VAL A 281 -16.91 3.33 -32.82
CA VAL A 281 -17.29 1.93 -33.00
C VAL A 281 -16.46 1.09 -32.02
N PRO A 282 -17.09 0.33 -31.11
CA PRO A 282 -16.38 -0.50 -30.14
C PRO A 282 -15.73 -1.70 -30.84
N ASP A 283 -14.44 -1.95 -30.56
CA ASP A 283 -13.73 -3.10 -31.10
C ASP A 283 -14.38 -4.40 -30.58
N PRO A 284 -14.73 -5.35 -31.45
CA PRO A 284 -15.38 -6.59 -31.04
C PRO A 284 -14.50 -7.47 -30.16
N ARG A 285 -13.22 -7.13 -29.94
CA ARG A 285 -12.26 -7.84 -29.07
C ARG A 285 -12.13 -7.22 -27.66
N LEU A 286 -12.91 -6.19 -27.32
CA LEU A 286 -13.05 -5.75 -25.92
C LEU A 286 -13.50 -6.93 -25.03
N ALA A 287 -13.02 -7.03 -23.80
CA ALA A 287 -13.30 -8.15 -22.92
C ALA A 287 -14.78 -8.16 -22.50
N LYS A 288 -15.40 -9.34 -22.60
CA LYS A 288 -16.78 -9.60 -22.18
C LYS A 288 -16.76 -10.46 -20.93
N GLU A 289 -17.55 -10.09 -19.93
CA GLU A 289 -17.76 -10.91 -18.73
C GLU A 289 -18.68 -12.08 -19.05
N CYS A 290 -19.82 -11.77 -19.67
CA CYS A 290 -20.82 -12.72 -20.11
C CYS A 290 -21.57 -12.18 -21.33
N SER A 291 -22.37 -13.04 -21.96
CA SER A 291 -23.21 -12.67 -23.11
C SER A 291 -24.62 -13.19 -22.92
N TYR A 292 -25.58 -12.30 -23.11
CA TYR A 292 -27.01 -12.56 -23.07
C TYR A 292 -27.59 -12.54 -24.48
N THR A 293 -28.88 -12.84 -24.57
CA THR A 293 -29.65 -12.81 -25.81
C THR A 293 -30.80 -11.81 -25.67
N LEU A 294 -30.90 -10.90 -26.63
CA LEU A 294 -31.95 -9.89 -26.66
C LEU A 294 -33.32 -10.56 -26.89
N ALA A 295 -34.25 -10.40 -25.97
CA ALA A 295 -35.52 -11.14 -26.00
C ALA A 295 -36.51 -10.64 -27.07
N VAL A 296 -36.48 -9.34 -27.37
CA VAL A 296 -37.38 -8.66 -28.31
C VAL A 296 -36.63 -7.57 -29.07
N ASP A 297 -37.14 -7.16 -30.23
CA ASP A 297 -36.56 -6.04 -30.98
C ASP A 297 -36.41 -4.80 -30.09
N CYS A 298 -35.22 -4.20 -30.09
CA CYS A 298 -34.86 -3.02 -29.31
C CYS A 298 -34.72 -1.82 -30.25
N PRO A 299 -35.74 -0.93 -30.36
CA PRO A 299 -35.66 0.27 -31.20
C PRO A 299 -34.63 1.25 -30.67
N ALA A 300 -34.12 2.16 -31.51
CA ALA A 300 -33.02 3.07 -31.17
C ALA A 300 -33.30 4.03 -29.99
N ASP A 301 -34.56 4.27 -29.67
CA ASP A 301 -35.03 5.12 -28.56
C ASP A 301 -35.45 4.34 -27.31
N ALA A 302 -35.28 3.01 -27.30
CA ALA A 302 -35.63 2.19 -26.15
C ALA A 302 -34.84 2.58 -24.89
N THR A 303 -35.56 2.77 -23.79
CA THR A 303 -35.00 3.00 -22.45
C THR A 303 -34.83 1.72 -21.63
N ASP A 304 -35.36 0.61 -22.12
CA ASP A 304 -35.37 -0.68 -21.42
C ASP A 304 -34.91 -1.78 -22.37
N ILE A 305 -34.14 -2.74 -21.86
CA ILE A 305 -33.65 -3.89 -22.62
C ILE A 305 -34.02 -5.16 -21.86
N VAL A 306 -34.69 -6.09 -22.53
CA VAL A 306 -35.15 -7.37 -21.95
C VAL A 306 -34.20 -8.49 -22.38
N LEU A 307 -33.68 -9.24 -21.41
CA LEU A 307 -32.72 -10.33 -21.63
C LEU A 307 -33.42 -11.68 -21.47
N GLN A 308 -33.20 -12.60 -22.42
CA GLN A 308 -33.84 -13.91 -22.41
C GLN A 308 -33.44 -14.74 -21.18
N GLU A 309 -32.19 -14.62 -20.74
CA GLU A 309 -31.64 -15.33 -19.59
C GLU A 309 -31.91 -14.61 -18.25
N GLY A 310 -32.46 -13.39 -18.28
CA GLY A 310 -32.63 -12.52 -17.12
C GLY A 310 -31.39 -11.66 -16.80
N CYS A 311 -31.52 -10.74 -15.85
CA CYS A 311 -30.50 -9.72 -15.52
C CYS A 311 -29.87 -9.87 -14.12
N ALA A 312 -30.13 -10.99 -13.42
CA ALA A 312 -29.78 -11.15 -12.00
C ALA A 312 -28.27 -11.11 -11.72
N GLU A 313 -27.44 -11.55 -12.67
CA GLU A 313 -25.97 -11.62 -12.54
C GLU A 313 -25.26 -10.28 -12.85
N LEU A 314 -25.97 -9.31 -13.43
CA LEU A 314 -25.40 -7.98 -13.71
C LEU A 314 -25.18 -7.20 -12.41
N PRO A 315 -24.16 -6.32 -12.33
CA PRO A 315 -23.95 -5.50 -11.14
C PRO A 315 -25.03 -4.42 -11.02
N GLU A 316 -25.49 -4.16 -9.79
CA GLU A 316 -26.39 -3.03 -9.47
C GLU A 316 -25.61 -1.72 -9.27
N ARG A 317 -24.31 -1.83 -8.96
CA ARG A 317 -23.40 -0.70 -8.75
C ARG A 317 -21.96 -1.15 -8.98
N ILE A 318 -21.11 -0.19 -9.32
CA ILE A 318 -19.66 -0.38 -9.46
C ILE A 318 -18.91 0.66 -8.61
N ASN A 319 -17.66 0.35 -8.24
CA ASN A 319 -16.74 1.26 -7.56
C ASN A 319 -15.30 0.76 -7.75
N TYR A 320 -14.34 1.29 -7.00
CA TYR A 320 -12.93 0.88 -7.07
C TYR A 320 -12.70 -0.63 -6.82
N TYR A 321 -13.50 -1.25 -5.95
CA TYR A 321 -13.40 -2.67 -5.57
C TYR A 321 -14.36 -3.57 -6.36
N ILE A 322 -15.47 -3.03 -6.86
CA ILE A 322 -16.39 -3.73 -7.77
C ILE A 322 -15.94 -3.45 -9.21
N ARG A 323 -14.92 -4.18 -9.64
CA ARG A 323 -14.24 -4.08 -10.95
C ARG A 323 -15.05 -4.78 -12.06
N ARG A 324 -16.25 -4.25 -12.30
CA ARG A 324 -17.20 -4.65 -13.36
C ARG A 324 -17.68 -3.39 -14.08
N SER A 325 -18.49 -3.52 -15.12
CA SER A 325 -19.10 -2.37 -15.80
C SER A 325 -20.62 -2.31 -15.60
N MET A 326 -21.20 -1.14 -15.84
CA MET A 326 -22.64 -0.96 -16.08
C MET A 326 -22.93 -0.83 -17.59
N THR A 327 -22.03 -1.35 -18.45
CA THR A 327 -22.07 -1.16 -19.91
C THR A 327 -22.36 -2.48 -20.62
N LEU A 328 -23.36 -2.43 -21.50
CA LEU A 328 -23.69 -3.47 -22.46
C LEU A 328 -23.22 -3.06 -23.86
N GLN A 329 -22.78 -4.02 -24.65
CA GLN A 329 -22.53 -3.87 -26.09
C GLN A 329 -23.55 -4.70 -26.86
N ILE A 330 -24.23 -4.08 -27.82
CA ILE A 330 -25.07 -4.77 -28.81
C ILE A 330 -24.62 -4.30 -30.19
N ASP A 331 -24.14 -5.21 -31.03
CA ASP A 331 -23.50 -4.87 -32.30
C ASP A 331 -22.40 -3.79 -32.11
N ASP A 332 -22.51 -2.67 -32.82
CA ASP A 332 -21.58 -1.52 -32.74
C ASP A 332 -22.03 -0.44 -31.73
N GLU A 333 -22.97 -0.75 -30.84
CA GLU A 333 -23.50 0.20 -29.86
C GLU A 333 -23.10 -0.15 -28.42
N LEU A 334 -22.66 0.87 -27.67
CA LEU A 334 -22.48 0.81 -26.21
C LEU A 334 -23.66 1.47 -25.48
N ILE A 335 -24.18 0.78 -24.47
CA ILE A 335 -25.39 1.16 -23.73
C ILE A 335 -25.12 1.06 -22.22
N GLN A 336 -25.45 2.09 -21.45
CA GLN A 336 -25.37 2.06 -19.98
C GLN A 336 -26.75 1.81 -19.41
N TYR A 337 -26.90 0.89 -18.47
CA TYR A 337 -28.15 0.75 -17.72
C TYR A 337 -28.06 1.37 -16.33
N GLY A 338 -29.19 1.82 -15.79
CA GLY A 338 -29.28 2.43 -14.46
C GLY A 338 -29.82 1.47 -13.39
N VAL A 339 -30.79 0.62 -13.75
CA VAL A 339 -31.53 -0.20 -12.79
C VAL A 339 -31.72 -1.63 -13.31
N LEU A 340 -31.65 -2.61 -12.41
CA LEU A 340 -31.99 -4.01 -12.68
C LEU A 340 -33.44 -4.30 -12.26
N ASP A 341 -34.26 -4.74 -13.21
CA ASP A 341 -35.60 -5.28 -12.97
C ASP A 341 -35.55 -6.81 -13.08
N LYS A 342 -35.17 -7.45 -11.97
CA LYS A 342 -34.96 -8.91 -11.90
C LYS A 342 -36.25 -9.69 -12.16
N ALA A 343 -37.42 -9.13 -11.83
CA ALA A 343 -38.71 -9.77 -12.05
C ALA A 343 -39.07 -9.82 -13.55
N ALA A 344 -38.77 -8.75 -14.28
CA ALA A 344 -38.99 -8.68 -15.72
C ALA A 344 -37.83 -9.25 -16.55
N GLY A 345 -36.70 -9.60 -15.93
CA GLY A 345 -35.47 -9.97 -16.64
C GLY A 345 -34.91 -8.82 -17.49
N ALA A 346 -35.16 -7.58 -17.08
CA ALA A 346 -34.85 -6.39 -17.86
C ALA A 346 -33.85 -5.48 -17.15
N VAL A 347 -33.11 -4.72 -17.95
CA VAL A 347 -32.36 -3.55 -17.49
C VAL A 347 -33.10 -2.29 -17.91
N ARG A 348 -33.20 -1.32 -17.01
CA ARG A 348 -33.98 -0.09 -17.17
C ARG A 348 -33.06 1.13 -17.16
N GLU A 349 -33.64 2.28 -17.53
CA GLU A 349 -32.94 3.57 -17.57
C GLU A 349 -31.70 3.52 -18.48
N CYS A 350 -31.85 2.82 -19.61
CA CYS A 350 -30.80 2.62 -20.58
C CYS A 350 -30.46 3.96 -21.27
N ARG A 351 -29.21 4.36 -21.16
CA ARG A 351 -28.61 5.42 -21.94
C ARG A 351 -27.90 4.82 -23.16
N ARG A 352 -28.53 5.02 -24.32
CA ARG A 352 -28.07 4.61 -25.66
C ARG A 352 -26.92 5.47 -26.17
N GLY A 353 -26.14 4.94 -27.10
CA GLY A 353 -25.08 5.70 -27.81
C GLY A 353 -23.95 6.22 -26.92
N LEU A 354 -23.50 5.44 -25.93
CA LEU A 354 -22.40 5.86 -25.06
C LEU A 354 -21.14 6.15 -25.86
N HIS A 355 -20.32 7.08 -25.36
CA HIS A 355 -19.02 7.43 -25.95
C HIS A 355 -19.06 7.81 -27.44
N GLY A 356 -20.23 8.14 -27.98
CA GLY A 356 -20.39 8.50 -29.39
C GLY A 356 -20.69 7.33 -30.32
N THR A 357 -21.00 6.13 -29.80
CA THR A 357 -21.59 5.06 -30.62
C THR A 357 -22.98 5.47 -31.12
N THR A 358 -23.43 4.89 -32.23
CA THR A 358 -24.70 5.29 -32.85
C THR A 358 -25.85 4.41 -32.36
N PRO A 359 -26.92 4.97 -31.74
CA PRO A 359 -28.12 4.21 -31.42
C PRO A 359 -28.76 3.55 -32.65
N ALA A 360 -28.99 2.25 -32.60
CA ALA A 360 -29.54 1.49 -33.71
C ALA A 360 -30.75 0.62 -33.32
N LEU A 361 -31.47 0.10 -34.32
CA LEU A 361 -32.42 -1.00 -34.09
C LEU A 361 -31.64 -2.31 -33.94
N HIS A 362 -31.80 -2.99 -32.82
CA HIS A 362 -31.27 -4.35 -32.63
C HIS A 362 -32.40 -5.37 -32.67
N ARG A 363 -32.19 -6.48 -33.39
CA ARG A 363 -33.22 -7.51 -33.57
C ARG A 363 -33.22 -8.51 -32.42
N ALA A 364 -34.39 -9.02 -32.07
CA ALA A 364 -34.54 -10.15 -31.16
C ALA A 364 -33.56 -11.29 -31.57
N GLY A 365 -32.90 -11.89 -30.59
CA GLY A 365 -31.84 -12.87 -30.81
C GLY A 365 -30.43 -12.29 -30.93
N ALA A 366 -30.26 -10.96 -31.05
CA ALA A 366 -28.95 -10.32 -31.00
C ALA A 366 -28.22 -10.61 -29.68
N LYS A 367 -26.88 -10.66 -29.74
CA LYS A 367 -26.07 -10.83 -28.54
C LYS A 367 -25.93 -9.51 -27.80
N VAL A 368 -26.12 -9.58 -26.48
CA VAL A 368 -25.92 -8.47 -25.55
C VAL A 368 -24.74 -8.81 -24.67
N HIS A 369 -23.60 -8.20 -24.94
CA HIS A 369 -22.35 -8.47 -24.23
C HIS A 369 -22.23 -7.54 -23.03
N HIS A 370 -21.98 -8.09 -21.85
CA HIS A 370 -21.59 -7.28 -20.69
C HIS A 370 -20.09 -7.06 -20.71
N LEU A 371 -19.64 -5.80 -20.84
CA LEU A 371 -18.21 -5.48 -20.95
C LEU A 371 -17.51 -5.52 -19.59
N LYS A 372 -16.24 -5.90 -19.57
CA LYS A 372 -15.39 -5.77 -18.38
C LYS A 372 -14.84 -4.35 -18.26
N GLU A 373 -14.85 -3.80 -17.06
CA GLU A 373 -14.30 -2.48 -16.74
C GLU A 373 -13.52 -2.55 -15.42
N CYS A 374 -12.39 -1.83 -15.36
CA CYS A 374 -11.62 -1.64 -14.14
C CYS A 374 -11.12 -0.18 -14.09
N TRP A 375 -11.33 0.48 -12.95
CA TRP A 375 -10.96 1.89 -12.71
C TRP A 375 -11.35 2.86 -13.83
N GLY A 376 -12.56 2.71 -14.37
CA GLY A 376 -13.09 3.60 -15.42
C GLY A 376 -12.64 3.27 -16.84
N CYS A 377 -11.80 2.24 -17.05
CA CYS A 377 -11.31 1.80 -18.35
C CYS A 377 -11.87 0.42 -18.74
N TYR A 378 -12.14 0.21 -20.03
CA TYR A 378 -12.41 -1.14 -20.54
C TYR A 378 -11.10 -1.95 -20.61
N ALA A 379 -11.20 -3.25 -20.88
CA ALA A 379 -10.06 -4.15 -21.02
C ALA A 379 -10.11 -4.93 -22.34
N PRO A 380 -8.97 -5.36 -22.90
CA PRO A 380 -8.92 -6.29 -24.03
C PRO A 380 -9.24 -7.73 -23.59
N ASP A 381 -9.82 -8.52 -24.50
CA ASP A 381 -9.88 -9.97 -24.34
C ASP A 381 -8.46 -10.55 -24.34
N GLY A 382 -8.10 -11.27 -23.26
CA GLY A 382 -6.75 -11.78 -23.00
C GLY A 382 -6.22 -12.79 -24.00
N ASP A 383 -7.11 -13.43 -24.77
CA ASP A 383 -6.78 -14.43 -25.78
C ASP A 383 -6.88 -13.87 -27.21
N SER A 384 -7.25 -12.59 -27.35
CA SER A 384 -7.32 -11.88 -28.63
C SER A 384 -6.02 -11.16 -28.98
N THR A 385 -5.85 -10.81 -30.25
CA THR A 385 -4.72 -9.99 -30.70
C THR A 385 -4.75 -8.56 -30.14
N LEU A 386 -5.90 -8.06 -29.70
CA LEU A 386 -6.01 -6.73 -29.08
C LEU A 386 -5.16 -6.63 -27.80
N PHE A 387 -5.00 -7.73 -27.08
CA PHE A 387 -4.18 -7.78 -25.86
C PHE A 387 -2.72 -7.43 -26.15
N ASP A 388 -2.14 -8.03 -27.19
CA ASP A 388 -0.76 -7.77 -27.62
C ASP A 388 -0.62 -6.41 -28.31
N GLU A 389 -1.66 -5.93 -29.00
CA GLU A 389 -1.70 -4.57 -29.57
C GLU A 389 -1.65 -3.50 -28.47
N VAL A 390 -2.39 -3.66 -27.38
CA VAL A 390 -2.35 -2.74 -26.22
C VAL A 390 -0.96 -2.75 -25.56
N ALA A 391 -0.36 -3.94 -25.39
CA ALA A 391 1.01 -4.06 -24.90
C ALA A 391 2.02 -3.37 -25.85
N GLY A 392 1.84 -3.55 -27.15
CA GLY A 392 2.66 -2.93 -28.18
C GLY A 392 2.59 -1.40 -28.18
N ARG A 393 1.42 -0.81 -27.86
CA ARG A 393 1.31 0.66 -27.72
C ARG A 393 2.17 1.21 -26.58
N ILE A 394 2.32 0.47 -25.49
CA ILE A 394 3.23 0.85 -24.39
C ILE A 394 4.68 0.83 -24.90
N ALA A 395 5.09 -0.27 -25.53
CA ALA A 395 6.44 -0.42 -26.07
C ALA A 395 6.77 0.66 -27.13
N ASP A 396 5.83 0.93 -28.05
CA ASP A 396 5.96 1.99 -29.05
C ASP A 396 6.15 3.36 -28.41
N CYS A 397 5.39 3.69 -27.37
CA CYS A 397 5.52 4.95 -26.66
C CYS A 397 6.89 5.07 -25.98
N ILE A 398 7.34 4.00 -25.31
CA ILE A 398 8.67 3.89 -24.69
C ILE A 398 9.77 4.16 -25.71
N ASP A 399 9.77 3.42 -26.82
CA ASP A 399 10.84 3.46 -27.80
C ASP A 399 10.86 4.77 -28.61
N GLN A 400 9.69 5.29 -29.00
CA GLN A 400 9.61 6.52 -29.79
C GLN A 400 9.92 7.77 -28.98
N CYS A 401 9.55 7.77 -27.69
CA CYS A 401 9.81 8.90 -26.80
C CYS A 401 11.15 8.77 -26.08
N GLY A 402 11.83 7.62 -26.14
CA GLY A 402 13.14 7.42 -25.51
C GLY A 402 13.07 7.28 -23.99
N PHE A 403 12.01 6.68 -23.46
CA PHE A 403 11.93 6.41 -22.02
C PHE A 403 12.97 5.34 -21.60
N ASP A 404 13.46 5.45 -20.37
CA ASP A 404 14.48 4.57 -19.76
C ASP A 404 13.89 3.60 -18.75
N PHE A 405 12.67 3.89 -18.28
CA PHE A 405 11.94 3.02 -17.36
C PHE A 405 10.43 3.12 -17.53
N CYS A 406 9.71 2.14 -16.99
CA CYS A 406 8.25 2.09 -17.04
C CYS A 406 7.69 1.57 -15.71
N TYR A 407 6.61 2.19 -15.24
CA TYR A 407 5.78 1.64 -14.17
C TYR A 407 4.47 1.12 -14.76
N LEU A 408 4.27 -0.20 -14.70
CA LEU A 408 3.05 -0.88 -15.13
C LEU A 408 2.02 -0.86 -13.99
N ASP A 409 1.37 0.29 -13.80
CA ASP A 409 0.27 0.42 -12.84
C ASP A 409 -0.94 -0.39 -13.31
N GLY A 410 -1.87 -0.66 -12.41
CA GLY A 410 -3.08 -1.43 -12.68
C GLY A 410 -2.89 -2.91 -13.03
N LEU A 411 -1.65 -3.42 -12.99
CA LEU A 411 -1.36 -4.83 -13.26
C LEU A 411 -1.97 -5.76 -12.19
N ASP A 412 -2.23 -5.24 -10.99
CA ASP A 412 -3.02 -5.88 -9.92
C ASP A 412 -4.50 -6.10 -10.33
N GLY A 413 -4.95 -5.47 -11.42
CA GLY A 413 -6.21 -5.74 -12.09
C GLY A 413 -6.24 -7.01 -12.94
N ALA A 414 -5.15 -7.77 -13.08
CA ALA A 414 -5.05 -8.90 -14.03
C ALA A 414 -6.15 -9.98 -13.88
N HIS A 415 -6.76 -10.12 -12.70
CA HIS A 415 -7.89 -11.03 -12.48
C HIS A 415 -9.11 -10.71 -13.37
N ILE A 416 -9.29 -9.46 -13.80
CA ILE A 416 -10.39 -9.10 -14.70
C ILE A 416 -10.26 -9.79 -16.04
N ILE A 417 -9.05 -10.14 -16.50
CA ILE A 417 -8.84 -10.71 -17.83
C ILE A 417 -9.32 -12.17 -17.86
N GLY A 418 -8.75 -13.03 -17.00
CA GLY A 418 -8.94 -14.48 -17.05
C GLY A 418 -9.57 -15.12 -15.82
N GLY A 419 -9.94 -14.33 -14.81
CA GLY A 419 -10.33 -14.79 -13.48
C GLY A 419 -9.14 -14.86 -12.51
N GLU A 420 -9.45 -15.06 -11.22
CA GLU A 420 -8.45 -15.09 -10.15
C GLU A 420 -7.39 -16.19 -10.36
N ASP A 421 -7.81 -17.41 -10.71
CA ASP A 421 -6.91 -18.55 -10.94
C ASP A 421 -5.92 -18.34 -12.10
N ALA A 422 -6.21 -17.39 -13.00
CA ALA A 422 -5.39 -17.10 -14.19
C ALA A 422 -4.67 -15.74 -14.12
N ARG A 423 -4.81 -14.98 -13.02
CA ARG A 423 -4.22 -13.64 -12.90
C ARG A 423 -2.70 -13.65 -13.07
N TRP A 424 -2.03 -14.68 -12.52
CA TRP A 424 -0.57 -14.84 -12.60
C TRP A 424 -0.13 -14.95 -14.06
N HIS A 425 -0.90 -15.69 -14.87
CA HIS A 425 -0.59 -15.94 -16.26
C HIS A 425 -0.83 -14.69 -17.11
N TYR A 426 -2.01 -14.07 -17.03
CA TYR A 426 -2.30 -12.89 -17.87
C TYR A 426 -1.51 -11.64 -17.46
N GLY A 427 -1.22 -11.46 -16.17
CA GLY A 427 -0.30 -10.43 -15.68
C GLY A 427 1.11 -10.59 -16.26
N ALA A 428 1.64 -11.82 -16.23
CA ALA A 428 2.94 -12.12 -16.79
C ALA A 428 2.96 -12.07 -18.32
N LYS A 429 1.94 -12.60 -18.99
CA LYS A 429 1.79 -12.59 -20.46
C LYS A 429 1.82 -11.15 -21.00
N PHE A 430 1.06 -10.24 -20.39
CA PHE A 430 1.04 -8.84 -20.79
C PHE A 430 2.41 -8.19 -20.63
N THR A 431 3.03 -8.37 -19.47
CA THR A 431 4.32 -7.77 -19.18
C THR A 431 5.42 -8.31 -20.10
N PHE A 432 5.41 -9.63 -20.39
CA PHE A 432 6.33 -10.24 -21.34
C PHE A 432 6.07 -9.75 -22.77
N SER A 433 4.81 -9.52 -23.13
CA SER A 433 4.42 -8.95 -24.44
C SER A 433 4.94 -7.53 -24.60
N VAL A 434 4.81 -6.67 -23.58
CA VAL A 434 5.43 -5.34 -23.56
C VAL A 434 6.95 -5.47 -23.72
N PHE A 435 7.59 -6.27 -22.85
CA PHE A 435 9.04 -6.39 -22.80
C PHE A 435 9.65 -6.89 -24.12
N ARG A 436 9.05 -7.91 -24.75
CA ARG A 436 9.53 -8.49 -26.02
C ARG A 436 9.42 -7.54 -27.21
N GLN A 437 8.56 -6.53 -27.12
CA GLN A 437 8.35 -5.53 -28.18
C GLN A 437 9.29 -4.32 -28.04
N LEU A 438 10.00 -4.17 -26.93
CA LEU A 438 10.97 -3.09 -26.72
C LEU A 438 12.20 -3.23 -27.62
N ARG A 439 12.70 -2.12 -28.15
CA ARG A 439 13.94 -2.08 -28.94
C ARG A 439 15.21 -2.12 -28.09
N LYS A 440 15.13 -1.71 -26.83
CA LYS A 440 16.23 -1.76 -25.85
C LYS A 440 15.72 -2.23 -24.49
N PRO A 441 16.56 -2.87 -23.66
CA PRO A 441 16.23 -3.11 -22.26
C PRO A 441 16.02 -1.79 -21.51
N ILE A 442 15.05 -1.79 -20.60
CA ILE A 442 14.72 -0.67 -19.71
C ILE A 442 14.57 -1.18 -18.28
N MET A 443 14.50 -0.28 -17.30
CA MET A 443 14.01 -0.62 -15.97
C MET A 443 12.48 -0.75 -15.98
N MET A 444 11.93 -1.67 -15.19
CA MET A 444 10.48 -1.83 -15.12
C MET A 444 9.99 -2.21 -13.71
N GLU A 445 8.93 -1.53 -13.30
CA GLU A 445 8.20 -1.76 -12.05
C GLU A 445 6.71 -1.94 -12.34
N MET A 446 5.96 -2.41 -11.34
CA MET A 446 4.55 -2.78 -11.55
C MET A 446 3.80 -2.92 -10.23
N ALA A 447 2.48 -2.71 -10.25
CA ALA A 447 1.60 -2.66 -9.07
C ALA A 447 1.31 -4.01 -8.39
N THR A 448 1.79 -5.13 -8.93
CA THR A 448 1.65 -6.47 -8.33
C THR A 448 2.92 -7.30 -8.52
N PHE A 449 3.05 -8.44 -7.84
CA PHE A 449 4.24 -9.27 -7.99
C PHE A 449 3.96 -10.77 -8.01
N HIS A 450 3.82 -11.34 -9.21
CA HIS A 450 3.80 -12.78 -9.46
C HIS A 450 5.19 -13.34 -9.75
N HIS A 451 5.35 -14.65 -9.59
CA HIS A 451 6.62 -15.36 -9.80
C HIS A 451 7.32 -14.94 -11.10
N HIS A 452 6.59 -14.96 -12.22
CA HIS A 452 7.09 -14.60 -13.55
C HIS A 452 7.42 -13.12 -13.71
N LEU A 453 6.89 -12.23 -12.87
CA LEU A 453 7.21 -10.80 -12.96
C LEU A 453 8.63 -10.51 -12.47
N TRP A 454 9.29 -11.46 -11.80
CA TRP A 454 10.68 -11.28 -11.35
C TRP A 454 11.63 -10.99 -12.51
N TYR A 455 11.48 -11.68 -13.65
CA TYR A 455 12.34 -11.52 -14.84
C TYR A 455 12.39 -10.10 -15.41
N VAL A 456 11.32 -9.35 -15.21
CA VAL A 456 11.10 -8.02 -15.78
C VAL A 456 11.08 -6.94 -14.70
N ARG A 457 11.10 -7.32 -13.42
CA ARG A 457 11.10 -6.37 -12.31
C ARG A 457 12.51 -5.89 -12.00
N THR A 458 12.64 -4.58 -11.86
CA THR A 458 13.89 -3.90 -11.52
C THR A 458 14.09 -3.69 -10.03
N ARG A 459 13.05 -3.29 -9.32
CA ARG A 459 13.07 -3.08 -7.87
C ARG A 459 11.71 -3.41 -7.26
N MET A 460 11.67 -3.60 -5.96
CA MET A 460 10.47 -4.02 -5.21
C MET A 460 10.17 -3.02 -4.09
N GLN A 461 8.91 -2.95 -3.67
CA GLN A 461 8.40 -2.11 -2.56
C GLN A 461 8.07 -0.65 -2.94
N ALA A 462 7.38 -0.47 -4.07
CA ALA A 462 6.77 0.82 -4.45
C ALA A 462 5.41 1.03 -3.75
N TRP A 463 5.42 1.24 -2.42
CA TRP A 463 4.18 1.54 -1.67
C TRP A 463 3.65 2.93 -1.97
N ASP A 464 2.34 3.08 -1.86
CA ASP A 464 1.65 4.35 -1.88
C ASP A 464 2.09 5.30 -0.74
N HIS A 465 2.15 6.61 -1.00
CA HIS A 465 2.60 7.58 0.03
C HIS A 465 1.64 7.71 1.23
N CYS A 466 2.21 7.99 2.40
CA CYS A 466 1.47 8.43 3.58
C CYS A 466 1.21 9.95 3.55
N LYS A 467 0.14 10.38 4.22
CA LYS A 467 -0.14 11.79 4.52
C LYS A 467 0.13 12.14 5.99
N ARG A 468 0.33 11.12 6.84
CA ARG A 468 0.50 11.24 8.29
C ARG A 468 1.52 10.21 8.78
N GLY A 469 2.11 10.45 9.94
CA GLY A 469 3.01 9.52 10.62
C GLY A 469 4.21 9.11 9.78
N HIS A 470 4.87 10.07 9.10
CA HIS A 470 5.94 9.84 8.13
C HIS A 470 7.02 8.86 8.64
N LYS A 471 7.51 9.08 9.88
CA LYS A 471 8.55 8.23 10.51
C LYS A 471 8.04 6.82 10.81
N ARG A 472 6.83 6.70 11.38
CA ARG A 472 6.21 5.39 11.70
C ARG A 472 5.93 4.59 10.44
N PHE A 473 5.37 5.24 9.42
CA PHE A 473 5.07 4.64 8.13
C PHE A 473 6.33 4.11 7.43
N LEU A 474 7.40 4.91 7.39
CA LEU A 474 8.69 4.43 6.87
C LEU A 474 9.23 3.24 7.65
N GLY A 475 9.08 3.23 8.98
CA GLY A 475 9.48 2.10 9.82
C GLY A 475 8.79 0.80 9.43
N LEU A 476 7.49 0.84 9.11
CA LEU A 476 6.76 -0.32 8.58
C LEU A 476 7.34 -0.77 7.23
N HIS A 477 7.65 0.18 6.37
CA HIS A 477 8.25 -0.09 5.06
C HIS A 477 9.62 -0.77 5.16
N VAL A 478 10.52 -0.25 6.01
CA VAL A 478 11.86 -0.83 6.21
C VAL A 478 11.78 -2.27 6.73
N ARG A 479 10.84 -2.57 7.66
CA ARG A 479 10.60 -3.95 8.11
C ARG A 479 10.14 -4.86 6.96
N SER A 480 9.29 -4.35 6.08
CA SER A 480 8.83 -5.06 4.88
C SER A 480 10.00 -5.35 3.91
N ASN A 481 10.87 -4.36 3.68
CA ASN A 481 12.04 -4.50 2.81
C ASN A 481 13.01 -5.58 3.30
N GLU A 482 13.21 -5.67 4.61
CA GLU A 482 14.10 -6.67 5.20
C GLU A 482 13.66 -8.11 4.89
N GLN A 483 12.36 -8.34 4.78
CA GLN A 483 11.82 -9.66 4.41
C GLN A 483 11.86 -9.88 2.89
N ALA A 484 11.76 -8.80 2.11
CA ALA A 484 11.84 -8.83 0.65
C ALA A 484 13.27 -8.95 0.10
N ARG A 485 14.32 -8.75 0.91
CA ARG A 485 15.72 -8.93 0.46
C ARG A 485 16.00 -10.33 -0.10
N ARG A 486 15.24 -11.34 0.36
CA ARG A 486 15.32 -12.73 -0.13
C ARG A 486 15.00 -12.89 -1.62
N LEU A 487 14.35 -11.88 -2.23
CA LEU A 487 13.95 -11.87 -3.63
C LEU A 487 15.09 -11.49 -4.59
N LEU A 488 16.26 -11.12 -4.03
CA LEU A 488 17.46 -10.78 -4.81
C LEU A 488 17.24 -9.62 -5.80
N LEU A 489 16.47 -8.61 -5.38
CA LEU A 489 16.20 -7.36 -6.10
C LEU A 489 16.64 -6.15 -5.26
N PRO A 490 17.00 -5.02 -5.89
CA PRO A 490 17.03 -3.72 -5.23
C PRO A 490 15.71 -3.38 -4.54
N MET A 491 15.79 -2.74 -3.38
CA MET A 491 14.63 -2.31 -2.59
C MET A 491 14.30 -0.84 -2.83
N HIS A 492 13.02 -0.51 -2.71
CA HIS A 492 12.44 0.82 -2.83
C HIS A 492 11.74 1.17 -1.50
N LEU A 493 11.69 2.44 -1.09
CA LEU A 493 11.02 2.91 0.14
C LEU A 493 9.69 3.61 -0.13
N GLY A 494 9.11 3.28 -1.28
CA GLY A 494 7.79 3.73 -1.69
C GLY A 494 7.76 5.11 -2.31
N TRP A 495 6.56 5.45 -2.73
CA TRP A 495 6.19 6.80 -3.08
C TRP A 495 6.19 7.64 -1.79
N SER A 496 6.84 8.79 -1.81
CA SER A 496 6.97 9.65 -0.64
C SER A 496 6.42 11.03 -0.95
N GLY A 497 5.37 11.40 -0.24
CA GLY A 497 4.78 12.74 -0.31
C GLY A 497 5.47 13.67 0.69
N LEU A 498 5.96 14.81 0.20
CA LEU A 498 6.45 15.89 1.06
C LEU A 498 5.42 17.01 1.06
N PHE A 499 5.10 17.54 2.24
CA PHE A 499 3.97 18.45 2.39
C PHE A 499 4.30 19.67 3.25
N PRO A 500 3.85 20.88 2.86
CA PRO A 500 3.69 21.96 3.80
C PRO A 500 2.49 21.69 4.71
N TRP A 501 2.24 22.58 5.66
CA TRP A 501 0.97 22.54 6.37
C TRP A 501 -0.20 22.90 5.44
N CYS A 502 -1.21 22.03 5.42
CA CYS A 502 -2.42 22.19 4.62
C CYS A 502 -3.70 22.17 5.47
N ASN A 503 -3.86 21.15 6.32
CA ASN A 503 -5.06 20.93 7.15
C ASN A 503 -4.81 19.83 8.20
N SER A 504 -5.73 19.69 9.16
CA SER A 504 -5.65 18.77 10.31
C SER A 504 -5.63 17.28 10.01
N GLU A 505 -5.90 16.84 8.78
CA GLU A 505 -5.78 15.43 8.40
C GLU A 505 -4.44 15.10 7.73
N GLN A 506 -3.46 16.01 7.74
CA GLN A 506 -2.18 15.84 7.08
C GLN A 506 -1.02 16.37 7.91
N ASP A 507 0.00 15.53 8.14
CA ASP A 507 1.21 15.96 8.84
C ASP A 507 2.12 16.72 7.84
N PRO A 508 2.54 17.96 8.17
CA PRO A 508 3.58 18.65 7.42
C PRO A 508 4.91 17.90 7.56
N THR A 509 5.78 18.02 6.56
CA THR A 509 7.12 17.44 6.59
C THR A 509 8.12 18.49 7.08
N TYR A 510 8.78 18.21 8.19
CA TYR A 510 9.82 19.06 8.75
C TYR A 510 11.23 18.52 8.52
N TRP A 511 12.25 19.28 8.95
CA TRP A 511 13.65 18.88 8.78
C TRP A 511 13.97 17.56 9.50
N ASP A 512 13.36 17.31 10.66
CA ASP A 512 13.60 16.10 11.45
C ASP A 512 12.94 14.85 10.84
N ASP A 513 11.84 15.03 10.08
CA ASP A 513 11.28 13.96 9.26
C ASP A 513 12.24 13.59 8.12
N VAL A 514 12.80 14.58 7.43
CA VAL A 514 13.78 14.36 6.35
C VAL A 514 15.03 13.66 6.86
N GLU A 515 15.59 14.10 7.99
CA GLU A 515 16.75 13.45 8.63
C GLU A 515 16.48 11.97 8.93
N TYR A 516 15.32 11.65 9.51
CA TYR A 516 14.95 10.26 9.76
C TYR A 516 14.77 9.49 8.44
N MET A 517 14.00 10.03 7.50
CA MET A 517 13.65 9.31 6.27
C MET A 517 14.84 9.02 5.38
N TRP A 518 15.68 10.03 5.13
CA TRP A 518 16.84 9.87 4.26
C TRP A 518 18.01 9.17 4.94
N SER A 519 18.14 9.20 6.27
CA SER A 519 19.12 8.35 6.96
C SER A 519 18.79 6.87 6.80
N LYS A 520 17.51 6.46 6.84
CA LYS A 520 17.12 5.06 6.57
C LYS A 520 17.34 4.67 5.11
N ALA A 521 17.02 5.55 4.16
CA ALA A 521 17.31 5.34 2.75
C ALA A 521 18.81 5.16 2.49
N LEU A 522 19.65 6.03 3.07
CA LEU A 522 21.10 5.93 2.99
C LEU A 522 21.61 4.62 3.60
N ALA A 523 21.09 4.24 4.77
CA ALA A 523 21.52 3.05 5.48
C ALA A 523 21.18 1.74 4.76
N THR A 524 20.03 1.70 4.08
CA THR A 524 19.50 0.52 3.38
C THR A 524 19.84 0.50 1.89
N ASP A 525 20.45 1.58 1.38
CA ASP A 525 20.68 1.81 -0.06
C ASP A 525 19.41 1.63 -0.92
N ALA A 526 18.27 1.99 -0.33
CA ALA A 526 16.97 2.02 -0.99
C ALA A 526 16.62 3.45 -1.42
N ASN A 527 15.81 3.59 -2.46
CA ASN A 527 15.42 4.88 -3.03
C ASN A 527 13.96 5.23 -2.77
N PHE A 528 13.62 6.47 -3.07
CA PHE A 528 12.24 6.96 -3.06
C PHE A 528 11.77 7.32 -4.47
N THR A 529 10.45 7.28 -4.64
CA THR A 529 9.79 8.04 -5.70
C THR A 529 9.04 9.20 -5.05
N LEU A 530 9.45 10.44 -5.28
CA LEU A 530 8.79 11.61 -4.69
C LEU A 530 7.44 11.89 -5.39
N GLN A 531 6.42 12.21 -4.59
CA GLN A 531 5.09 12.64 -5.03
C GLN A 531 4.69 13.94 -4.32
N CYS A 532 3.63 14.59 -4.83
CA CYS A 532 3.09 15.83 -4.28
C CYS A 532 4.04 17.04 -4.28
N VAL A 533 5.18 16.92 -4.96
CA VAL A 533 6.15 17.98 -5.18
C VAL A 533 6.41 18.19 -6.66
N SER A 534 6.68 19.44 -7.03
CA SER A 534 6.98 19.85 -8.41
C SER A 534 7.81 21.14 -8.40
N PRO A 535 8.26 21.65 -9.55
CA PRO A 535 8.90 22.98 -9.62
C PRO A 535 8.04 24.09 -9.01
N ALA A 536 6.72 23.99 -9.06
CA ALA A 536 5.82 24.96 -8.44
C ALA A 536 5.87 24.92 -6.90
N SER A 537 6.15 23.75 -6.30
CA SER A 537 6.29 23.59 -4.86
C SER A 537 7.46 24.40 -4.30
N LEU A 538 8.54 24.58 -5.07
CA LEU A 538 9.65 25.48 -4.72
C LEU A 538 9.25 26.97 -4.77
N GLN A 539 8.06 27.33 -5.25
CA GLN A 539 7.56 28.71 -5.24
C GLN A 539 6.45 28.93 -4.21
N GLN A 540 5.98 27.86 -3.55
CA GLN A 540 4.89 27.89 -2.56
C GLN A 540 5.43 28.05 -1.13
N GLY A 541 6.20 29.11 -0.90
CA GLY A 541 6.89 29.36 0.36
C GLY A 541 8.27 28.70 0.46
N ALA A 542 8.87 28.79 1.65
CA ALA A 542 10.24 28.33 1.89
C ALA A 542 10.37 26.86 2.32
N TRP A 543 9.28 26.17 2.69
CA TRP A 543 9.33 24.80 3.25
C TRP A 543 10.22 23.85 2.44
N LEU A 544 9.97 23.69 1.14
CA LEU A 544 10.74 22.76 0.31
C LEU A 544 12.15 23.28 0.03
N LYS A 545 12.35 24.60 -0.07
CA LYS A 545 13.68 25.21 -0.23
C LYS A 545 14.59 24.91 0.96
N THR A 546 14.03 24.84 2.16
CA THR A 546 14.77 24.52 3.38
C THR A 546 15.11 23.03 3.47
N LEU A 547 14.23 22.15 2.98
CA LEU A 547 14.44 20.69 3.01
C LEU A 547 15.37 20.18 1.89
N ALA A 548 15.30 20.79 0.70
CA ALA A 548 15.97 20.28 -0.49
C ALA A 548 17.50 20.12 -0.37
N PRO A 549 18.26 21.04 0.27
CA PRO A 549 19.70 20.85 0.45
C PRO A 549 20.06 19.61 1.28
N THR A 550 19.27 19.29 2.32
CA THR A 550 19.45 18.10 3.14
C THR A 550 19.16 16.85 2.33
N ILE A 551 18.02 16.81 1.62
CA ILE A 551 17.64 15.71 0.71
C ILE A 551 18.77 15.44 -0.31
N ARG A 552 19.26 16.49 -0.98
CA ARG A 552 20.35 16.41 -1.96
C ARG A 552 21.61 15.81 -1.34
N THR A 553 22.01 16.30 -0.18
CA THR A 553 23.22 15.83 0.52
C THR A 553 23.11 14.34 0.84
N TYR A 554 21.97 13.87 1.34
CA TYR A 554 21.75 12.46 1.61
C TYR A 554 21.79 11.60 0.35
N GLU A 555 21.15 12.04 -0.74
CA GLU A 555 21.20 11.34 -2.02
C GLU A 555 22.63 11.23 -2.56
N GLU A 556 23.42 12.30 -2.46
CA GLU A 556 24.83 12.32 -2.87
C GLU A 556 25.67 11.34 -2.03
N LEU A 557 25.55 11.37 -0.69
CA LEU A 557 26.32 10.50 0.19
C LEU A 557 25.92 9.02 0.04
N ARG A 558 24.64 8.74 -0.19
CA ARG A 558 24.14 7.39 -0.47
C ARG A 558 24.71 6.86 -1.78
N GLN A 559 24.62 7.64 -2.86
CA GLN A 559 25.16 7.25 -4.18
C GLN A 559 26.69 7.08 -4.17
N GLN A 560 27.39 7.83 -3.33
CA GLN A 560 28.85 7.68 -3.13
C GLN A 560 29.22 6.50 -2.23
N ARG A 561 28.25 5.84 -1.59
CA ARG A 561 28.47 4.83 -0.53
C ARG A 561 29.48 5.33 0.51
N TYR A 562 29.31 6.59 0.94
CA TYR A 562 30.32 7.33 1.70
C TYR A 562 30.61 6.73 3.09
N PHE A 563 29.58 6.23 3.79
CA PHE A 563 29.70 5.70 5.15
C PHE A 563 29.99 4.20 5.18
N PRO A 564 30.79 3.70 6.14
CA PRO A 564 31.09 2.29 6.29
C PRO A 564 29.94 1.54 6.95
N GLU A 565 29.92 0.21 6.78
CA GLU A 565 28.87 -0.67 7.30
C GLU A 565 28.66 -0.56 8.82
N ALA A 566 29.70 -0.24 9.59
CA ALA A 566 29.58 0.03 11.04
C ALA A 566 28.67 1.22 11.35
N VAL A 567 28.67 2.27 10.51
CA VAL A 567 27.76 3.41 10.64
C VAL A 567 26.39 3.05 10.06
N LEU A 568 26.34 2.44 8.87
CA LEU A 568 25.07 2.05 8.23
C LEU A 568 24.24 1.14 9.15
N SER A 569 24.85 0.16 9.81
CA SER A 569 24.16 -0.74 10.74
C SER A 569 23.51 0.00 11.93
N ARG A 570 24.15 1.04 12.47
CA ARG A 570 23.55 1.92 13.49
C ARG A 570 22.37 2.71 12.95
N LEU A 571 22.49 3.23 11.71
CA LEU A 571 21.42 3.99 11.07
C LEU A 571 20.21 3.12 10.69
N ARG A 572 20.38 1.81 10.45
CA ARG A 572 19.27 0.89 10.14
C ARG A 572 18.36 0.60 11.33
N VAL A 573 18.81 0.80 12.57
CA VAL A 573 18.00 0.57 13.77
C VAL A 573 16.78 1.48 13.73
N LEU A 574 15.58 0.90 13.69
CA LEU A 574 14.34 1.67 13.65
C LEU A 574 14.16 2.47 14.94
N GLU A 575 13.42 3.58 14.86
CA GLU A 575 13.16 4.51 15.98
C GLU A 575 14.40 5.28 16.48
N ASP A 576 15.62 4.80 16.23
CA ASP A 576 16.81 5.61 16.39
C ASP A 576 16.89 6.69 15.31
N GLU A 577 16.99 7.93 15.76
CA GLU A 577 17.11 9.12 14.92
C GLU A 577 18.53 9.67 14.95
N PHE A 578 18.93 10.28 13.84
CA PHE A 578 20.23 10.91 13.69
C PHE A 578 20.09 12.18 12.89
N GLN A 579 20.95 13.16 13.17
CA GLN A 579 21.08 14.37 12.38
C GLN A 579 22.43 14.36 11.67
N LEU A 580 22.43 14.58 10.36
CA LEU A 580 23.65 14.69 9.57
C LEU A 580 24.31 16.05 9.79
N GLN A 581 25.62 16.06 10.04
CA GLN A 581 26.38 17.28 10.30
C GLN A 581 27.74 17.23 9.62
N ARG A 582 28.10 18.36 8.98
CA ARG A 582 29.45 18.55 8.46
C ARG A 582 30.38 19.04 9.56
N GLN A 583 31.46 18.31 9.80
CA GLN A 583 32.42 18.61 10.85
C GLN A 583 33.46 19.65 10.40
N ALA A 584 34.24 20.18 11.34
CA ALA A 584 35.25 21.21 11.07
C ALA A 584 36.37 20.75 10.12
N ASP A 585 36.63 19.45 10.04
CA ASP A 585 37.56 18.83 9.09
C ASP A 585 36.95 18.60 7.69
N GLY A 586 35.68 18.95 7.51
CA GLY A 586 34.95 18.83 6.25
C GLY A 586 34.26 17.49 6.04
N GLU A 587 34.52 16.50 6.90
CA GLU A 587 33.91 15.17 6.85
C GLU A 587 32.47 15.19 7.38
N TRP A 588 31.66 14.23 6.94
CA TRP A 588 30.30 14.06 7.42
C TRP A 588 30.25 13.11 8.62
N ALA A 589 29.41 13.44 9.59
CA ALA A 589 29.14 12.61 10.76
C ALA A 589 27.65 12.67 11.11
N PHE A 590 27.17 11.63 11.79
CA PHE A 590 25.83 11.62 12.35
C PHE A 590 25.87 11.88 13.84
N ARG A 591 25.05 12.82 14.30
CA ARG A 591 24.79 13.05 15.72
C ARG A 591 23.50 12.33 16.11
N PRO A 592 23.49 11.47 17.16
CA PRO A 592 22.26 10.88 17.66
C PRO A 592 21.24 11.96 18.01
N LEU A 593 19.98 11.74 17.63
CA LEU A 593 18.83 12.62 17.84
C LEU A 593 17.72 11.83 18.56
N GLN A 594 16.90 12.54 19.32
CA GLN A 594 15.62 12.07 19.83
C GLN A 594 14.62 13.20 19.65
N SER A 595 13.56 12.95 18.87
CA SER A 595 12.40 13.83 18.75
C SER A 595 11.20 13.23 19.46
N ALA A 596 10.36 14.06 20.08
CA ALA A 596 9.09 13.60 20.65
C ALA A 596 8.02 14.69 20.51
N ARG A 597 6.98 14.41 19.72
CA ARG A 597 5.79 15.26 19.54
C ARG A 597 4.76 14.95 20.62
N HIS A 598 4.20 15.99 21.22
CA HIS A 598 3.13 15.89 22.21
C HIS A 598 2.00 16.87 21.88
N LYS A 599 0.75 16.37 21.82
CA LYS A 599 -0.44 17.15 21.48
C LYS A 599 -1.08 17.77 22.72
N ILE A 600 -1.35 19.06 22.64
CA ILE A 600 -2.09 19.85 23.63
C ILE A 600 -3.52 20.00 23.14
N GLU A 601 -4.48 19.46 23.89
CA GLU A 601 -5.92 19.58 23.62
C GLU A 601 -6.54 20.78 24.34
N ASP A 602 -6.00 21.13 25.52
CA ASP A 602 -6.40 22.27 26.33
C ASP A 602 -5.41 22.54 27.48
N CYS A 603 -5.54 23.68 28.16
CA CYS A 603 -4.75 24.06 29.34
C CYS A 603 -5.45 23.71 30.66
N ASP A 604 -5.93 22.47 30.81
CA ASP A 604 -6.78 22.01 31.93
C ASP A 604 -6.06 21.15 32.99
N GLY A 605 -4.73 21.03 32.86
CA GLY A 605 -3.88 20.19 33.71
C GLY A 605 -3.74 18.74 33.24
N ARG A 606 -4.33 18.38 32.10
CA ARG A 606 -4.26 17.03 31.53
C ARG A 606 -3.25 16.97 30.39
N SER A 607 -3.68 17.26 29.16
CA SER A 607 -2.80 17.19 27.99
C SER A 607 -1.70 18.24 28.01
N ASN A 608 -1.90 19.37 28.69
CA ASN A 608 -0.87 20.38 28.85
C ASN A 608 0.19 20.06 29.91
N ARG A 609 0.17 18.89 30.55
CA ARG A 609 1.20 18.44 31.48
C ARG A 609 1.67 17.04 31.12
N TRP A 610 2.95 16.86 30.87
CA TRP A 610 3.50 15.56 30.46
C TRP A 610 4.96 15.40 30.90
N CYS A 611 5.49 14.19 30.70
CA CYS A 611 6.90 13.90 30.96
C CYS A 611 7.65 13.64 29.64
N TYR A 612 8.88 14.11 29.56
CA TYR A 612 9.82 13.79 28.48
C TYR A 612 11.09 13.16 29.05
N ARG A 613 11.38 11.93 28.63
CA ARG A 613 12.62 11.24 29.00
C ARG A 613 13.71 11.56 27.99
N ASN A 614 14.67 12.39 28.40
CA ASN A 614 15.89 12.63 27.64
C ASN A 614 16.84 11.44 27.83
N ARG A 615 17.13 10.71 26.76
CA ARG A 615 18.02 9.53 26.80
C ARG A 615 19.51 9.89 26.74
N PHE A 616 19.85 11.16 26.55
CA PHE A 616 21.21 11.67 26.42
C PHE A 616 21.64 12.46 27.67
N GLY A 617 22.80 13.13 27.58
CA GLY A 617 23.29 14.03 28.62
C GLY A 617 22.38 15.24 28.84
N ALA A 618 22.59 15.92 29.98
CA ALA A 618 21.90 17.16 30.27
C ALA A 618 22.26 18.22 29.23
N GLN A 619 21.27 18.93 28.71
CA GLN A 619 21.47 19.86 27.61
C GLN A 619 20.43 20.99 27.61
N PRO A 620 20.75 22.14 27.02
CA PRO A 620 19.77 23.21 26.84
C PRO A 620 18.58 22.74 26.00
N VAL A 621 17.38 23.23 26.30
CA VAL A 621 16.18 22.81 25.58
C VAL A 621 16.23 23.25 24.10
N ALA A 622 15.72 22.38 23.23
CA ALA A 622 15.28 22.73 21.89
C ALA A 622 13.88 22.17 21.65
N LEU A 623 13.03 22.97 21.00
CA LEU A 623 11.64 22.60 20.74
C LEU A 623 11.06 23.30 19.51
N ARG A 624 9.97 22.72 19.00
CA ARG A 624 9.07 23.31 18.02
C ARG A 624 7.67 23.39 18.63
N ILE A 625 7.02 24.54 18.58
CA ILE A 625 5.59 24.69 18.91
C ILE A 625 4.84 24.95 17.61
N THR A 626 3.82 24.16 17.31
CA THR A 626 2.93 24.36 16.16
C THR A 626 1.53 24.70 16.67
N ALA A 627 0.96 25.81 16.18
CA ALA A 627 -0.42 26.18 16.51
C ALA A 627 -1.40 25.29 15.74
N LEU A 628 -2.37 24.70 16.43
CA LEU A 628 -3.40 23.85 15.81
C LEU A 628 -4.72 24.62 15.67
N PRO A 629 -5.61 24.25 14.74
CA PRO A 629 -6.93 24.84 14.64
C PRO A 629 -7.72 24.67 15.95
N ALA A 630 -8.33 25.75 16.44
CA ALA A 630 -9.26 25.65 17.54
C ALA A 630 -10.61 25.08 17.05
N VAL A 631 -11.45 24.62 17.97
CA VAL A 631 -12.80 24.11 17.64
C VAL A 631 -13.84 25.04 18.26
N ALA A 632 -14.93 25.30 17.54
CA ALA A 632 -16.06 26.02 18.10
C ALA A 632 -16.58 25.32 19.38
N PRO A 633 -17.12 26.07 20.37
CA PRO A 633 -17.68 25.47 21.58
C PRO A 633 -18.72 24.38 21.28
N TYR A 634 -18.82 23.39 22.17
CA TYR A 634 -19.73 22.25 21.99
C TYR A 634 -21.17 22.65 21.69
N ASP A 635 -21.66 23.75 22.27
CA ASP A 635 -23.02 24.28 22.13
C ASP A 635 -23.18 25.30 20.98
N SER A 636 -22.14 25.50 20.15
CA SER A 636 -22.18 26.44 19.02
C SER A 636 -23.37 26.20 18.09
N GLU A 637 -24.02 27.30 17.67
CA GLU A 637 -25.13 27.27 16.71
C GLU A 637 -24.69 26.82 15.31
N ASP A 638 -23.41 27.01 14.97
CA ASP A 638 -22.81 26.58 13.70
C ASP A 638 -22.50 25.06 13.66
N GLY A 639 -22.73 24.35 14.77
CA GLY A 639 -22.49 22.92 14.92
C GLY A 639 -23.67 22.06 14.45
N VAL A 640 -23.38 20.93 13.81
CA VAL A 640 -24.40 19.99 13.33
C VAL A 640 -24.44 18.77 14.26
N THR A 641 -25.60 18.47 14.84
CA THR A 641 -25.77 17.22 15.61
C THR A 641 -25.82 16.04 14.64
N LEU A 642 -24.83 15.15 14.73
CA LEU A 642 -24.76 13.92 13.93
C LEU A 642 -25.50 12.78 14.60
N VAL A 643 -25.40 12.69 15.92
CA VAL A 643 -26.02 11.65 16.74
C VAL A 643 -26.59 12.31 17.99
N ASP A 644 -27.87 12.10 18.26
CA ASP A 644 -28.57 12.65 19.42
C ASP A 644 -28.90 11.61 20.50
N PHE A 645 -28.75 10.31 20.19
CA PHE A 645 -29.12 9.19 21.04
C PHE A 645 -30.59 9.18 21.47
N SER A 646 -31.48 9.77 20.66
CA SER A 646 -32.90 9.92 20.99
C SER A 646 -33.72 8.63 20.88
N SER A 647 -33.22 7.62 20.15
CA SER A 647 -33.92 6.37 19.87
C SER A 647 -33.07 5.14 20.18
N ALA A 648 -33.70 4.12 20.77
CA ALA A 648 -33.09 2.81 20.93
C ALA A 648 -32.85 2.19 19.53
N GLY A 649 -31.68 1.59 19.33
CA GLY A 649 -31.30 1.00 18.04
C GLY A 649 -30.79 1.98 16.98
N GLN A 650 -30.53 3.26 17.35
CA GLN A 650 -29.83 4.20 16.46
C GLN A 650 -28.47 3.63 16.02
N PHE A 651 -27.73 3.03 16.95
CA PHE A 651 -26.56 2.20 16.63
C PHE A 651 -26.98 0.74 16.54
N ARG A 652 -26.54 0.08 15.49
CA ARG A 652 -26.78 -1.35 15.24
C ARG A 652 -25.47 -2.09 15.03
N ASP A 653 -25.53 -3.40 15.22
CA ASP A 653 -24.50 -4.30 14.73
C ASP A 653 -24.43 -4.18 13.18
N PRO A 654 -23.27 -3.81 12.61
CA PRO A 654 -23.10 -3.75 11.15
C PRO A 654 -23.11 -5.13 10.48
N GLY A 655 -23.05 -6.22 11.24
CA GLY A 655 -22.86 -7.57 10.74
C GLY A 655 -21.41 -7.84 10.33
N GLU A 656 -21.20 -8.98 9.70
CA GLU A 656 -19.89 -9.32 9.11
C GLU A 656 -19.55 -8.37 7.96
N THR A 657 -18.30 -7.91 7.92
CA THR A 657 -17.78 -7.17 6.78
C THR A 657 -17.06 -8.12 5.84
N ILE A 658 -17.31 -7.99 4.54
CA ILE A 658 -16.67 -8.78 3.48
C ILE A 658 -15.93 -7.81 2.55
N THR A 659 -14.62 -7.98 2.44
CA THR A 659 -13.73 -7.16 1.62
C THR A 659 -12.96 -8.04 0.64
N ILE A 660 -12.79 -7.59 -0.61
CA ILE A 660 -11.89 -8.24 -1.57
C ILE A 660 -10.51 -7.60 -1.42
N LEU A 661 -9.49 -8.42 -1.15
CA LEU A 661 -8.09 -8.00 -1.03
C LEU A 661 -7.52 -7.65 -2.42
N ASN A 662 -6.37 -6.97 -2.49
CA ASN A 662 -5.69 -6.75 -3.78
C ASN A 662 -5.32 -8.09 -4.44
N SER A 663 -5.17 -9.14 -3.65
CA SER A 663 -5.04 -10.52 -4.11
C SER A 663 -6.34 -11.16 -4.58
N GLY A 664 -7.45 -10.45 -4.71
CA GLY A 664 -8.74 -11.03 -5.12
C GLY A 664 -9.39 -11.96 -4.09
N LYS A 665 -8.70 -12.31 -2.99
CA LYS A 665 -9.25 -13.11 -1.89
C LYS A 665 -10.35 -12.36 -1.14
N LEU A 666 -11.37 -13.08 -0.68
CA LEU A 666 -12.37 -12.54 0.23
C LEU A 666 -11.85 -12.59 1.66
N TYR A 667 -11.83 -11.44 2.33
CA TYR A 667 -11.61 -11.32 3.76
C TYR A 667 -12.94 -11.01 4.45
N VAL A 668 -13.32 -11.85 5.40
CA VAL A 668 -14.53 -11.69 6.21
C VAL A 668 -14.14 -11.50 7.67
N TYR A 669 -14.71 -10.51 8.34
CA TYR A 669 -14.56 -10.35 9.79
C TYR A 669 -15.87 -9.95 10.47
N PRO A 670 -16.13 -10.45 11.70
CA PRO A 670 -17.31 -10.09 12.46
C PRO A 670 -17.17 -8.69 13.08
N SER A 671 -18.32 -8.07 13.34
CA SER A 671 -18.43 -6.77 14.01
C SER A 671 -17.89 -6.77 15.43
N ALA A 672 -17.87 -7.91 16.12
CA ALA A 672 -17.26 -8.11 17.43
C ALA A 672 -16.39 -9.35 17.48
N ALA A 673 -15.28 -9.26 18.21
CA ALA A 673 -14.38 -10.38 18.37
C ALA A 673 -15.00 -11.44 19.32
N PRO A 674 -14.55 -12.71 19.26
CA PRO A 674 -15.08 -13.78 20.11
C PRO A 674 -15.10 -13.40 21.59
N GLY A 675 -16.28 -13.48 22.21
CA GLY A 675 -16.46 -13.17 23.63
C GLY A 675 -16.58 -11.68 23.96
N LEU A 676 -16.55 -10.79 22.96
CA LEU A 676 -16.84 -9.37 23.11
C LEU A 676 -18.23 -9.02 22.59
N SER A 677 -18.84 -8.02 23.23
CA SER A 677 -20.10 -7.43 22.78
C SER A 677 -20.17 -5.99 23.26
N SER A 678 -20.86 -5.14 22.50
CA SER A 678 -21.20 -3.79 22.93
C SER A 678 -22.62 -3.40 22.54
N ALA A 679 -23.19 -2.46 23.28
CA ALA A 679 -24.48 -1.86 22.97
C ALA A 679 -24.47 -0.38 23.34
N VAL A 680 -25.30 0.39 22.62
CA VAL A 680 -25.61 1.79 22.93
C VAL A 680 -27.09 1.87 23.26
N THR A 681 -27.43 2.38 24.44
CA THR A 681 -28.82 2.60 24.86
C THR A 681 -29.05 4.06 25.24
N PRO A 682 -30.18 4.68 24.86
CA PRO A 682 -30.54 6.00 25.35
C PRO A 682 -30.54 6.04 26.88
N ALA A 683 -29.96 7.10 27.45
CA ALA A 683 -29.82 7.29 28.87
C ALA A 683 -30.06 8.75 29.26
N MET A 684 -30.33 8.96 30.55
CA MET A 684 -30.46 10.30 31.13
C MET A 684 -29.43 10.47 32.23
N ALA A 685 -28.50 11.41 32.02
CA ALA A 685 -27.53 11.75 33.03
C ALA A 685 -28.23 12.44 34.21
N LYS A 686 -27.89 12.03 35.43
CA LYS A 686 -28.40 12.65 36.66
C LYS A 686 -27.74 14.00 36.94
N ASP A 687 -26.52 14.16 36.46
CA ASP A 687 -25.57 15.23 36.73
C ASP A 687 -24.63 15.37 35.52
N GLY A 688 -24.24 16.60 35.18
CA GLY A 688 -23.27 16.87 34.11
C GLY A 688 -23.69 17.93 33.09
N PRO A 689 -22.91 18.08 32.02
CA PRO A 689 -23.08 19.11 31.00
C PRO A 689 -24.25 18.84 30.05
N VAL A 690 -24.75 17.60 30.01
CA VAL A 690 -25.89 17.18 29.19
C VAL A 690 -26.84 16.33 30.00
N ARG A 691 -28.14 16.41 29.69
CA ARG A 691 -29.18 15.59 30.33
C ARG A 691 -29.51 14.35 29.49
N ALA A 692 -29.80 14.52 28.20
CA ALA A 692 -29.99 13.43 27.26
C ALA A 692 -28.62 12.93 26.75
N CYS A 693 -28.40 11.63 26.82
CA CYS A 693 -27.14 10.97 26.48
C CYS A 693 -27.42 9.53 26.05
N ALA A 694 -26.37 8.76 25.76
CA ALA A 694 -26.43 7.31 25.70
C ALA A 694 -25.52 6.68 26.76
N CYS A 695 -25.85 5.47 27.19
CA CYS A 695 -24.92 4.56 27.82
C CYS A 695 -24.33 3.66 26.73
N TRP A 696 -23.03 3.81 26.46
CA TRP A 696 -22.28 2.79 25.76
C TRP A 696 -21.78 1.79 26.80
N SER A 697 -22.07 0.52 26.58
CA SER A 697 -21.62 -0.57 27.44
C SER A 697 -20.98 -1.65 26.60
N ALA A 698 -19.93 -2.26 27.14
CA ALA A 698 -19.29 -3.39 26.52
C ALA A 698 -18.94 -4.45 27.55
N ARG A 699 -18.84 -5.70 27.11
CA ARG A 699 -18.50 -6.84 27.95
C ARG A 699 -17.47 -7.70 27.26
N ASN A 700 -16.43 -8.05 27.98
CA ASN A 700 -15.45 -9.05 27.60
C ASN A 700 -15.60 -10.26 28.53
N VAL A 701 -15.98 -11.42 28.01
CA VAL A 701 -16.12 -12.65 28.83
C VAL A 701 -14.78 -13.28 29.23
N GLY A 702 -13.66 -12.66 28.85
CA GLY A 702 -12.31 -13.11 29.14
C GLY A 702 -11.83 -14.19 28.17
N SER A 703 -12.25 -14.13 26.89
CA SER A 703 -11.75 -15.07 25.90
C SER A 703 -10.22 -14.97 25.78
N ARG A 704 -9.58 -16.13 25.67
CA ARG A 704 -8.14 -16.26 25.39
C ARG A 704 -7.89 -16.64 23.94
N ASP A 705 -8.94 -16.66 23.13
CA ASP A 705 -8.82 -16.94 21.71
C ASP A 705 -7.92 -15.90 21.08
N LEU A 706 -6.87 -16.40 20.44
CA LEU A 706 -6.06 -15.59 19.57
C LEU A 706 -6.77 -15.55 18.23
N VAL A 707 -7.14 -14.35 17.81
CA VAL A 707 -7.76 -14.12 16.52
C VAL A 707 -6.72 -13.56 15.57
N CYS A 708 -6.92 -13.88 14.31
CA CYS A 708 -6.15 -13.25 13.27
C CYS A 708 -6.65 -11.80 13.16
N SER A 709 -5.74 -10.85 13.39
CA SER A 709 -5.94 -9.45 12.94
C SER A 709 -5.68 -9.32 11.43
N SER A 710 -5.36 -10.45 10.78
CA SER A 710 -5.19 -10.70 9.36
C SER A 710 -5.88 -12.04 8.95
N ALA A 711 -5.60 -12.63 7.78
CA ALA A 711 -6.42 -13.72 7.21
C ALA A 711 -5.80 -15.05 7.63
N PRO A 712 -6.60 -16.09 7.93
CA PRO A 712 -6.07 -17.36 8.44
C PRO A 712 -5.07 -18.02 7.48
N ASP A 713 -5.24 -17.80 6.17
CA ASP A 713 -4.47 -18.46 5.10
C ASP A 713 -3.48 -17.51 4.40
N ASP A 714 -2.99 -16.49 5.09
CA ASP A 714 -2.00 -15.56 4.52
C ASP A 714 -0.65 -15.66 5.22
N HIS A 715 0.12 -16.66 4.79
CA HIS A 715 1.57 -16.60 4.91
C HIS A 715 2.08 -15.53 3.94
N TYR A 716 2.66 -14.45 4.47
CA TYR A 716 3.49 -13.45 3.78
C TYR A 716 3.19 -13.23 2.28
N SER A 717 2.08 -12.58 1.95
CA SER A 717 1.78 -12.23 0.56
C SER A 717 2.48 -10.93 0.16
N LEU A 718 3.65 -11.07 -0.48
CA LEU A 718 4.30 -9.99 -1.24
C LEU A 718 3.41 -9.47 -2.41
N PHE A 719 2.36 -10.21 -2.76
CA PHE A 719 1.36 -9.81 -3.74
C PHE A 719 0.37 -8.77 -3.19
N ASP A 720 0.31 -8.59 -1.86
CA ASP A 720 -0.63 -7.71 -1.14
C ASP A 720 0.06 -6.57 -0.39
N HIS A 721 1.21 -6.09 -0.88
CA HIS A 721 2.03 -5.05 -0.23
C HIS A 721 2.41 -5.38 1.22
N CYS A 722 2.61 -6.66 1.53
CA CYS A 722 2.85 -7.13 2.90
C CYS A 722 1.73 -6.68 3.85
N GLU A 723 0.52 -7.20 3.64
CA GLU A 723 -0.48 -7.32 4.71
C GLU A 723 0.21 -7.79 5.99
N ARG A 724 -0.17 -7.17 7.12
CA ARG A 724 0.44 -7.32 8.46
C ARG A 724 1.07 -8.70 8.64
N GLU A 725 2.31 -8.74 9.14
CA GLU A 725 2.88 -9.98 9.71
C GLU A 725 1.79 -10.71 10.48
N TYR A 726 1.60 -11.99 10.16
CA TYR A 726 0.68 -12.87 10.87
C TYR A 726 1.00 -12.82 12.37
N ARG A 727 0.20 -12.05 13.10
CA ARG A 727 0.30 -11.91 14.55
C ARG A 727 -1.04 -12.24 15.12
N LEU A 728 -1.10 -13.42 15.71
CA LEU A 728 -2.13 -13.81 16.64
C LEU A 728 -2.13 -12.78 17.78
N ARG A 729 -3.18 -11.98 17.84
CA ARG A 729 -3.44 -11.04 18.93
C ARG A 729 -4.68 -11.51 19.68
N ARG A 730 -4.80 -11.09 20.93
CA ARG A 730 -6.06 -11.29 21.65
C ARG A 730 -7.17 -10.53 20.92
N ALA A 731 -8.30 -11.20 20.77
CA ALA A 731 -9.55 -10.61 20.37
C ALA A 731 -9.90 -9.47 21.33
N ALA A 732 -10.07 -8.25 20.83
CA ALA A 732 -10.32 -7.10 21.70
C ALA A 732 -11.30 -6.05 21.14
N TRP A 733 -11.82 -6.24 19.91
CA TRP A 733 -12.69 -5.24 19.28
C TRP A 733 -14.18 -5.56 19.43
N THR A 734 -14.98 -4.50 19.34
CA THR A 734 -16.41 -4.52 19.06
C THR A 734 -16.78 -3.29 18.24
N SER A 735 -17.82 -3.36 17.41
CA SER A 735 -18.21 -2.24 16.55
C SER A 735 -19.72 -2.11 16.46
N LEU A 736 -20.14 -0.86 16.36
CA LEU A 736 -21.52 -0.46 16.12
C LEU A 736 -21.55 0.61 15.04
N TRP A 737 -22.60 0.61 14.23
CA TRP A 737 -22.76 1.51 13.09
C TRP A 737 -24.06 2.31 13.19
N TYR A 738 -23.98 3.58 12.84
CA TYR A 738 -25.13 4.44 12.57
C TYR A 738 -24.99 5.11 11.20
N GLY A 739 -25.97 4.90 10.32
CA GLY A 739 -26.03 5.55 9.00
C GLY A 739 -26.99 6.74 8.99
N PHE A 740 -26.61 7.82 8.31
CA PHE A 740 -27.38 9.09 8.25
C PHE A 740 -28.62 9.05 7.35
N GLY A 741 -28.90 7.93 6.68
CA GLY A 741 -29.92 7.84 5.63
C GLY A 741 -29.43 8.45 4.33
N GLU A 742 -29.23 9.77 4.32
CA GLU A 742 -28.62 10.54 3.23
C GLU A 742 -27.21 11.02 3.60
N PRO A 743 -26.26 11.09 2.65
CA PRO A 743 -24.95 11.67 2.91
C PRO A 743 -25.05 13.14 3.34
N LYS A 744 -24.22 13.53 4.30
CA LYS A 744 -24.09 14.89 4.82
C LYS A 744 -22.82 15.54 4.28
N ASP A 745 -22.92 16.80 3.87
CA ASP A 745 -21.76 17.66 3.64
C ASP A 745 -21.35 18.31 4.96
N LEU A 746 -20.17 17.95 5.44
CA LEU A 746 -19.55 18.44 6.67
C LEU A 746 -18.30 19.27 6.38
N SER A 747 -18.16 19.82 5.17
CA SER A 747 -16.97 20.58 4.75
C SER A 747 -16.68 21.78 5.64
N ALA A 748 -17.70 22.35 6.29
CA ALA A 748 -17.61 23.46 7.24
C ALA A 748 -17.49 23.00 8.71
N GLN A 749 -17.75 21.73 9.02
CA GLN A 749 -17.74 21.16 10.38
C GLN A 749 -16.82 19.94 10.46
N ARG A 750 -15.51 20.19 10.40
CA ARG A 750 -14.49 19.13 10.26
C ARG A 750 -14.03 18.50 11.58
N ALA A 751 -14.46 19.04 12.72
CA ALA A 751 -14.19 18.47 14.04
C ALA A 751 -15.39 17.67 14.54
N LEU A 752 -15.15 16.69 15.41
CA LEU A 752 -16.20 16.08 16.23
C LEU A 752 -16.05 16.50 17.70
N GLY A 753 -17.15 16.91 18.33
CA GLY A 753 -17.20 17.23 19.75
C GLY A 753 -18.22 16.38 20.48
N LEU A 754 -17.83 15.87 21.64
CA LEU A 754 -18.71 15.14 22.57
C LEU A 754 -18.18 15.19 24.00
N TRP A 755 -19.08 15.04 24.97
CA TRP A 755 -18.75 14.77 26.36
C TRP A 755 -18.85 13.28 26.64
N VAL A 756 -17.86 12.76 27.36
CA VAL A 756 -17.79 11.36 27.78
C VAL A 756 -17.71 11.30 29.30
N LYS A 757 -18.61 10.55 29.94
CA LYS A 757 -18.51 10.21 31.38
C LYS A 757 -17.83 8.86 31.50
N GLY A 758 -16.53 8.87 31.80
CA GLY A 758 -15.74 7.66 31.92
C GLY A 758 -15.98 6.91 33.24
N ASP A 759 -15.72 5.60 33.23
CA ASP A 759 -15.71 4.73 34.41
C ASP A 759 -14.30 4.46 34.96
N GLY A 760 -13.26 4.90 34.23
CA GLY A 760 -11.86 4.81 34.62
C GLY A 760 -11.24 3.42 34.48
N LYS A 761 -11.84 2.52 33.67
CA LYS A 761 -11.39 1.13 33.53
C LYS A 761 -10.35 0.90 32.43
N GLY A 762 -10.05 1.92 31.62
CA GLY A 762 -8.96 1.90 30.65
C GLY A 762 -9.33 1.35 29.28
N GLU A 763 -10.61 1.07 29.00
CA GLU A 763 -11.04 0.71 27.66
C GLU A 763 -10.85 1.86 26.66
N LEU A 764 -10.81 1.50 25.37
CA LEU A 764 -10.64 2.44 24.28
C LEU A 764 -11.95 2.61 23.51
N LEU A 765 -12.42 3.83 23.35
CA LEU A 765 -13.46 4.18 22.38
C LEU A 765 -12.82 4.79 21.14
N ASN A 766 -13.25 4.35 19.96
CA ASN A 766 -12.79 4.86 18.68
C ASN A 766 -13.99 5.31 17.83
N ILE A 767 -13.95 6.56 17.38
CA ILE A 767 -15.03 7.16 16.57
C ILE A 767 -14.52 7.38 15.16
N ILE A 768 -15.20 6.78 14.18
CA ILE A 768 -14.83 6.90 12.76
C ILE A 768 -15.99 7.53 12.00
N LEU A 769 -15.75 8.70 11.41
CA LEU A 769 -16.65 9.34 10.45
C LEU A 769 -16.50 8.66 9.08
N ASN A 770 -17.48 7.86 8.70
CA ASN A 770 -17.45 7.18 7.41
C ASN A 770 -17.91 8.13 6.29
N SER A 771 -17.18 8.13 5.17
CA SER A 771 -17.51 8.93 3.98
C SER A 771 -17.31 8.11 2.71
N ARG A 772 -17.99 8.51 1.63
CA ARG A 772 -17.82 7.87 0.31
C ARG A 772 -16.60 8.48 -0.38
N SER A 773 -15.47 7.78 -0.40
CA SER A 773 -14.29 8.17 -1.18
C SER A 773 -14.01 7.16 -2.29
N TYR A 774 -12.93 7.36 -3.07
CA TYR A 774 -12.45 6.35 -4.04
C TYR A 774 -12.03 5.03 -3.37
N GLY A 775 -12.02 4.95 -2.02
CA GLY A 775 -11.87 3.73 -1.23
C GLY A 775 -12.69 3.79 0.06
N GLU A 776 -12.41 2.89 1.01
CA GLU A 776 -12.97 3.01 2.36
C GLU A 776 -12.06 3.93 3.19
N THR A 777 -12.63 5.02 3.72
CA THR A 777 -11.90 5.90 4.63
C THR A 777 -12.21 5.51 6.07
N TYR A 778 -11.20 5.09 6.83
CA TYR A 778 -11.29 4.87 8.27
C TYR A 778 -10.24 5.72 9.00
N VAL A 779 -10.46 7.03 9.02
CA VAL A 779 -9.69 7.96 9.84
C VAL A 779 -10.05 7.70 11.31
N GLN A 780 -9.05 7.37 12.12
CA GLN A 780 -9.22 6.88 13.49
C GLN A 780 -9.20 8.04 14.49
N HIS A 781 -10.12 8.05 15.44
CA HIS A 781 -10.09 8.99 16.56
C HIS A 781 -10.28 8.27 17.89
N TYR A 782 -9.22 8.25 18.71
CA TYR A 782 -9.15 7.45 19.92
C TYR A 782 -9.44 8.25 21.19
N ILE A 783 -10.22 7.66 22.10
CA ILE A 783 -10.50 8.19 23.42
C ILE A 783 -10.23 7.08 24.43
N SER A 784 -9.15 7.21 25.20
CA SER A 784 -8.85 6.30 26.31
C SER A 784 -9.70 6.65 27.52
N ILE A 785 -10.41 5.67 28.09
CA ILE A 785 -11.30 5.84 29.25
C ILE A 785 -10.56 5.50 30.55
N ASP A 786 -9.46 6.20 30.78
CA ASP A 786 -8.63 6.10 32.00
C ASP A 786 -9.04 7.08 33.11
N PHE A 787 -10.17 7.77 32.91
CA PHE A 787 -10.68 8.80 33.80
C PHE A 787 -12.10 8.50 34.27
N THR A 788 -12.45 9.05 35.43
CA THR A 788 -13.82 9.05 35.94
C THR A 788 -14.49 10.41 35.77
N GLY A 789 -15.81 10.42 35.63
CA GLY A 789 -16.58 11.66 35.48
C GLY A 789 -16.56 12.22 34.05
N TRP A 790 -17.16 13.40 33.88
CA TRP A 790 -17.35 14.01 32.56
C TRP A 790 -16.08 14.68 32.05
N ARG A 791 -15.71 14.37 30.80
CA ARG A 791 -14.65 15.02 30.03
C ARG A 791 -15.19 15.44 28.68
N TYR A 792 -14.91 16.68 28.26
CA TYR A 792 -15.15 17.13 26.90
C TYR A 792 -13.98 16.74 26.01
N VAL A 793 -14.26 16.15 24.84
CA VAL A 793 -13.26 15.73 23.87
C VAL A 793 -13.57 16.35 22.50
N GLU A 794 -12.51 16.76 21.80
CA GLU A 794 -12.56 17.35 20.47
C GLU A 794 -11.65 16.54 19.53
N LEU A 795 -12.25 15.82 18.58
CA LEU A 795 -11.57 14.93 17.66
C LEU A 795 -11.35 15.69 16.34
N VAL A 796 -10.08 15.94 15.99
CA VAL A 796 -9.70 16.78 14.84
C VAL A 796 -8.55 16.15 14.06
N GLU A 797 -7.36 16.06 14.66
CA GLU A 797 -6.23 15.32 14.10
C GLU A 797 -6.39 13.83 14.44
N PRO A 798 -6.17 12.90 13.50
CA PRO A 798 -6.34 11.48 13.76
C PRO A 798 -5.13 10.83 14.45
N GLU A 799 -5.38 9.93 15.39
CA GLU A 799 -4.36 9.16 16.15
C GLU A 799 -3.78 7.98 15.34
N THR A 800 -3.41 8.26 14.09
CA THR A 800 -2.94 7.28 13.08
C THR A 800 -1.75 6.44 13.58
N GLU A 801 -0.80 7.06 14.26
CA GLU A 801 0.45 6.40 14.70
C GLU A 801 0.22 5.33 15.78
N CYS A 802 -0.90 5.41 16.51
CA CYS A 802 -1.29 4.46 17.56
C CYS A 802 -2.06 3.25 17.03
N PHE A 803 -2.36 3.20 15.72
CA PHE A 803 -3.23 2.16 15.15
C PHE A 803 -2.73 0.74 15.41
N ASP A 804 -1.42 0.52 15.30
CA ASP A 804 -0.80 -0.80 15.49
C ASP A 804 -0.61 -1.20 16.95
N ASP A 805 -0.89 -0.30 17.90
CA ASP A 805 -0.80 -0.58 19.34
C ASP A 805 -2.05 -1.35 19.82
N HIS A 806 -3.15 -1.30 19.05
CA HIS A 806 -4.42 -1.96 19.36
C HIS A 806 -4.73 -3.11 18.38
N SER A 807 -5.73 -3.94 18.72
CA SER A 807 -6.16 -5.09 17.90
C SER A 807 -7.42 -4.74 17.08
N TRP A 808 -7.26 -4.53 15.77
CA TRP A 808 -8.35 -4.14 14.87
C TRP A 808 -8.57 -5.15 13.74
N PRO A 809 -9.83 -5.45 13.36
CA PRO A 809 -10.14 -6.29 12.21
C PRO A 809 -10.23 -5.50 10.90
N ILE A 810 -10.29 -4.17 10.96
CA ILE A 810 -10.47 -3.25 9.83
C ILE A 810 -9.14 -2.88 9.17
N LEU A 811 -9.18 -2.45 7.90
CA LEU A 811 -8.07 -1.91 7.10
C LEU A 811 -6.79 -2.77 7.10
N ARG A 812 -6.74 -3.72 6.14
CA ARG A 812 -5.64 -4.67 5.95
C ARG A 812 -4.34 -4.06 5.45
N GLY A 813 -4.41 -3.19 4.45
CA GLY A 813 -3.26 -2.43 3.97
C GLY A 813 -2.91 -1.36 5.00
N GLN A 814 -1.82 -1.57 5.77
CA GLN A 814 -1.40 -0.61 6.81
C GLN A 814 -1.27 0.80 6.24
N TYR A 815 -0.81 0.95 5.00
CA TYR A 815 -0.67 2.26 4.36
C TYR A 815 -1.99 3.01 4.17
N GLY A 816 -3.14 2.34 4.08
CA GLY A 816 -4.45 2.99 3.96
C GLY A 816 -4.78 3.87 5.17
N VAL A 817 -4.37 3.46 6.37
CA VAL A 817 -4.53 4.21 7.62
C VAL A 817 -3.74 5.52 7.57
N TYR A 818 -2.52 5.48 7.03
CA TYR A 818 -1.62 6.63 6.93
C TYR A 818 -1.93 7.55 5.72
N ARG A 819 -2.63 7.05 4.70
CA ARG A 819 -2.87 7.77 3.42
C ARG A 819 -4.25 8.41 3.29
N THR A 820 -5.30 7.74 3.76
CA THR A 820 -6.69 8.13 3.46
C THR A 820 -7.09 9.43 4.17
N THR A 821 -8.05 10.16 3.62
CA THR A 821 -8.61 11.40 4.21
C THR A 821 -10.13 11.35 4.14
N THR A 822 -10.79 12.06 5.04
CA THR A 822 -12.25 12.13 5.08
C THR A 822 -12.76 12.92 3.87
N ASN A 823 -13.72 12.35 3.13
CA ASN A 823 -14.45 13.10 2.11
C ASN A 823 -15.61 13.85 2.77
N PHE A 824 -15.30 14.99 3.40
CA PHE A 824 -16.28 15.81 4.13
C PHE A 824 -17.56 16.16 3.36
N PRO A 825 -17.52 16.43 2.04
CA PRO A 825 -18.73 16.61 1.23
C PRO A 825 -19.69 15.42 1.18
N ASN A 826 -19.28 14.22 1.61
CA ASN A 826 -20.04 12.98 1.40
C ASN A 826 -19.93 12.00 2.58
N CYS A 827 -20.24 12.49 3.79
CA CYS A 827 -20.23 11.70 5.03
C CYS A 827 -21.51 10.88 5.17
N ARG A 828 -21.41 9.57 5.45
CA ARG A 828 -22.55 8.64 5.42
C ARG A 828 -23.01 8.13 6.77
N GLY A 829 -22.17 8.24 7.79
CA GLY A 829 -22.48 7.71 9.11
C GLY A 829 -21.28 7.70 10.03
N ILE A 830 -21.48 7.13 11.22
CA ILE A 830 -20.46 6.99 12.26
C ILE A 830 -20.34 5.53 12.66
N PHE A 831 -19.12 5.03 12.74
CA PHE A 831 -18.82 3.84 13.51
C PHE A 831 -18.37 4.22 14.92
N LEU A 832 -18.87 3.47 15.91
CA LEU A 832 -18.34 3.43 17.26
C LEU A 832 -17.66 2.08 17.47
N TRP A 833 -16.36 2.11 17.65
CA TRP A 833 -15.52 0.94 17.92
C TRP A 833 -15.09 0.95 19.39
N GLY A 834 -15.09 -0.21 20.02
CA GLY A 834 -14.50 -0.44 21.34
C GLY A 834 -13.26 -1.32 21.23
N ASN A 835 -12.25 -1.05 22.06
CA ASN A 835 -11.06 -1.88 22.22
C ASN A 835 -10.61 -1.96 23.69
N ASP A 836 -9.65 -2.83 23.98
CA ASP A 836 -8.98 -2.95 25.28
C ASP A 836 -9.94 -3.05 26.49
N ILE A 837 -11.11 -3.68 26.28
CA ILE A 837 -12.09 -3.93 27.34
C ILE A 837 -11.49 -4.93 28.34
N PRO A 838 -11.39 -4.60 29.63
CA PRO A 838 -10.72 -5.46 30.62
C PRO A 838 -11.30 -6.88 30.68
N ASP A 839 -10.41 -7.85 30.89
CA ASP A 839 -10.75 -9.28 30.88
C ASP A 839 -11.79 -9.67 31.94
N GLY A 840 -12.85 -10.35 31.49
CA GLY A 840 -13.90 -10.84 32.39
C GLY A 840 -14.80 -9.72 32.94
N GLU A 841 -14.60 -8.48 32.51
CA GLU A 841 -15.34 -7.32 33.01
C GLU A 841 -16.37 -6.78 32.02
N GLY A 842 -17.30 -6.01 32.58
CA GLY A 842 -18.12 -5.06 31.84
C GLY A 842 -17.65 -3.64 32.11
N VAL A 843 -17.71 -2.81 31.06
CA VAL A 843 -17.42 -1.38 31.09
C VAL A 843 -18.68 -0.61 30.68
N SER A 844 -18.81 0.63 31.16
CA SER A 844 -19.91 1.49 30.75
C SER A 844 -19.55 2.96 30.86
N CYS A 845 -19.76 3.72 29.79
CA CYS A 845 -19.57 5.16 29.78
C CYS A 845 -20.82 5.88 29.26
N LEU A 846 -21.03 7.12 29.69
CA LEU A 846 -22.10 7.97 29.13
C LEU A 846 -21.55 8.85 28.02
N LEU A 847 -22.24 8.88 26.88
CA LEU A 847 -21.88 9.67 25.70
C LEU A 847 -22.93 10.77 25.50
N SER A 848 -22.52 12.03 25.45
CA SER A 848 -23.40 13.10 24.96
C SER A 848 -23.67 12.95 23.46
N PRO A 849 -24.65 13.67 22.90
CA PRO A 849 -24.77 13.83 21.46
C PRO A 849 -23.42 14.10 20.78
N ILE A 850 -23.17 13.45 19.65
CA ILE A 850 -21.97 13.66 18.84
C ILE A 850 -22.27 14.80 17.87
N ARG A 851 -21.51 15.89 17.96
CA ARG A 851 -21.68 17.06 17.10
C ARG A 851 -20.50 17.21 16.16
N ALA A 852 -20.77 17.53 14.90
CA ALA A 852 -19.78 18.07 13.98
C ALA A 852 -19.64 19.58 14.25
N LEU A 853 -18.42 20.08 14.44
CA LEU A 853 -18.14 21.45 14.84
C LEU A 853 -17.19 22.14 13.85
N PRO A 854 -17.36 23.46 13.60
CA PRO A 854 -16.41 24.23 12.80
C PRO A 854 -15.04 24.34 13.47
N LEU A 855 -13.99 24.28 12.65
CA LEU A 855 -12.66 24.74 13.04
C LEU A 855 -12.61 26.27 13.04
N ARG A 856 -11.78 26.84 13.91
CA ARG A 856 -11.60 28.29 14.09
C ARG A 856 -10.12 28.66 13.98
N ASP A 857 -9.84 29.76 13.29
CA ASP A 857 -8.52 30.36 13.19
C ASP A 857 -8.18 31.23 14.41
N GLN A 858 -8.47 30.72 15.61
CA GLN A 858 -8.08 31.39 16.85
C GLN A 858 -6.54 31.38 16.97
N PRO A 859 -5.89 32.54 17.18
CA PRO A 859 -4.46 32.56 17.41
C PRO A 859 -4.09 31.85 18.72
N LEU A 860 -2.99 31.09 18.69
CA LEU A 860 -2.28 30.66 19.88
C LEU A 860 -1.49 31.86 20.42
N SER A 861 -2.04 32.52 21.43
CA SER A 861 -1.50 33.78 21.96
C SER A 861 -0.55 33.58 23.12
N ARG A 862 0.66 34.14 23.00
CA ARG A 862 1.72 34.11 24.03
C ARG A 862 1.95 32.70 24.62
N PRO A 863 2.30 31.70 23.79
CA PRO A 863 2.55 30.36 24.29
C PRO A 863 3.72 30.36 25.27
N GLN A 864 3.66 29.47 26.25
CA GLN A 864 4.68 29.32 27.29
C GLN A 864 4.88 27.84 27.62
N VAL A 865 6.12 27.49 27.93
CA VAL A 865 6.50 26.15 28.36
C VAL A 865 7.27 26.26 29.67
N VAL A 866 6.88 25.45 30.65
CA VAL A 866 7.59 25.25 31.91
C VAL A 866 8.27 23.89 31.85
N ILE A 867 9.58 23.84 32.09
CA ILE A 867 10.39 22.62 32.08
C ILE A 867 11.15 22.56 33.38
N ASN A 868 10.92 21.50 34.18
CA ASN A 868 11.53 21.32 35.49
C ASN A 868 11.41 22.58 36.39
N GLY A 869 10.27 23.27 36.31
CA GLY A 869 9.98 24.49 37.06
C GLY A 869 10.50 25.80 36.46
N ARG A 870 11.33 25.77 35.41
CA ARG A 870 11.79 26.98 34.70
C ARG A 870 10.88 27.31 33.53
N ARG A 871 10.51 28.58 33.37
CA ARG A 871 9.53 29.04 32.39
C ARG A 871 10.17 29.83 31.26
N VAL A 872 9.68 29.59 30.04
CA VAL A 872 9.93 30.42 28.86
C VAL A 872 8.58 30.85 28.28
N ILE A 873 8.43 32.14 28.00
CA ILE A 873 7.26 32.71 27.37
C ILE A 873 7.66 33.24 26.00
N PHE A 874 6.89 32.93 24.97
CA PHE A 874 7.11 33.42 23.61
C PHE A 874 6.09 34.53 23.34
N PRO A 875 6.49 35.82 23.29
CA PRO A 875 5.56 36.95 23.20
C PRO A 875 5.02 37.17 21.78
N VAL A 876 4.33 36.17 21.23
CA VAL A 876 3.84 36.15 19.85
C VAL A 876 2.43 35.55 19.76
N ASP A 877 1.68 35.92 18.73
CA ASP A 877 0.41 35.29 18.35
C ASP A 877 0.64 34.43 17.11
N MET A 878 0.21 33.17 17.16
CA MET A 878 0.43 32.21 16.06
C MET A 878 -0.90 31.73 15.50
N LEU A 879 -1.15 31.94 14.21
CA LEU A 879 -2.31 31.35 13.52
C LEU A 879 -2.14 29.84 13.33
N PRO A 880 -3.22 29.06 13.19
CA PRO A 880 -3.12 27.63 12.93
C PRO A 880 -2.18 27.31 11.76
N GLY A 881 -1.28 26.34 11.97
CA GLY A 881 -0.25 25.97 11.01
C GLY A 881 1.06 26.72 11.13
N GLN A 882 1.07 27.89 11.76
CA GLN A 882 2.32 28.57 12.08
C GLN A 882 3.06 27.78 13.17
N TYR A 883 4.38 27.79 13.09
CA TYR A 883 5.22 27.12 14.07
C TYR A 883 6.40 27.99 14.45
N LEU A 884 6.85 27.90 15.69
CA LEU A 884 8.09 28.50 16.14
C LEU A 884 9.12 27.41 16.44
N GLU A 885 10.38 27.67 16.16
CA GLU A 885 11.49 26.84 16.60
C GLU A 885 12.35 27.63 17.58
N TYR A 886 12.59 27.03 18.75
CA TYR A 886 13.40 27.58 19.82
C TYR A 886 14.51 26.60 20.15
N ARG A 887 15.74 27.10 20.17
CA ARG A 887 16.89 26.40 20.73
C ARG A 887 17.63 27.38 21.62
N ALA A 888 17.88 26.99 22.87
CA ALA A 888 18.61 27.86 23.78
C ALA A 888 19.96 28.30 23.17
N ALA A 889 20.30 29.58 23.35
CA ALA A 889 21.44 30.26 22.74
C ALA A 889 21.43 30.40 21.19
N ALA A 890 20.29 30.13 20.52
CA ALA A 890 20.06 30.46 19.12
C ALA A 890 18.84 31.40 18.97
N PRO A 891 18.74 32.19 17.89
CA PRO A 891 17.55 33.00 17.62
C PRO A 891 16.30 32.11 17.52
N CYS A 892 15.27 32.43 18.28
CA CYS A 892 13.96 31.79 18.15
C CYS A 892 13.24 32.41 16.96
N ARG A 893 12.74 31.57 16.04
CA ARG A 893 12.12 32.04 14.79
C ARG A 893 10.70 31.54 14.66
N LEU A 894 9.83 32.40 14.13
CA LEU A 894 8.46 32.07 13.76
C LEU A 894 8.40 31.80 12.25
N PHE A 895 7.64 30.78 11.88
CA PHE A 895 7.42 30.37 10.50
C PHE A 895 5.93 30.26 10.18
N ALA A 896 5.57 30.58 8.94
CA ALA A 896 4.26 30.27 8.38
C ALA A 896 4.14 28.76 8.09
N GLY A 897 2.91 28.27 7.87
CA GLY A 897 2.66 26.86 7.55
C GLY A 897 3.28 26.37 6.23
N ASN A 898 3.62 27.30 5.33
CA ASN A 898 4.39 27.05 4.12
C ASN A 898 5.91 27.21 4.33
N GLY A 899 6.37 27.30 5.58
CA GLY A 899 7.77 27.43 5.98
C GLY A 899 8.38 28.82 5.82
N ASP A 900 7.64 29.82 5.33
CA ASP A 900 8.17 31.18 5.20
C ASP A 900 8.54 31.76 6.56
N ASP A 901 9.69 32.41 6.63
CA ASP A 901 10.21 33.04 7.82
C ASP A 901 9.42 34.32 8.14
N LEU A 902 8.74 34.33 9.28
CA LEU A 902 7.93 35.47 9.73
C LEU A 902 8.70 36.40 10.69
N GLY A 903 9.93 36.04 11.06
CA GLY A 903 10.81 36.86 11.89
C GLY A 903 11.24 36.20 13.19
N GLU A 904 12.08 36.92 13.92
CA GLU A 904 12.61 36.52 15.22
C GLU A 904 11.61 36.83 16.33
N VAL A 905 11.48 35.92 17.28
CA VAL A 905 10.70 36.09 18.52
C VAL A 905 11.69 36.10 19.67
N VAL A 906 11.75 37.17 20.46
CA VAL A 906 12.63 37.23 21.64
C VAL A 906 11.92 36.53 22.80
N PRO A 907 12.40 35.36 23.28
CA PRO A 907 11.75 34.67 24.40
C PRO A 907 11.95 35.44 25.72
N GLU A 908 10.90 35.49 26.54
CA GLU A 908 10.97 36.01 27.91
C GLU A 908 11.29 34.85 28.86
N GLU A 909 12.50 34.81 29.40
CA GLU A 909 12.98 33.77 30.31
C GLU A 909 13.01 34.32 31.74
N THR A 910 12.30 33.70 32.68
CA THR A 910 12.23 34.24 34.06
C THR A 910 13.45 33.88 34.91
N ASP A 911 14.14 32.76 34.63
CA ASP A 911 15.22 32.21 35.48
C ASP A 911 16.37 31.57 34.67
N GLY A 912 16.69 32.14 33.50
CA GLY A 912 17.67 31.61 32.53
C GLY A 912 17.13 30.47 31.68
N HIS A 913 17.96 29.96 30.76
CA HIS A 913 17.56 28.92 29.82
C HIS A 913 17.10 27.64 30.55
N PRO A 914 15.97 27.03 30.17
CA PRO A 914 15.60 25.71 30.65
C PRO A 914 16.58 24.65 30.15
N GLU A 915 16.87 23.68 31.00
CA GLU A 915 17.70 22.54 30.68
C GLU A 915 16.87 21.26 30.78
N LEU A 916 17.13 20.35 29.84
CA LEU A 916 16.71 18.97 29.92
C LEU A 916 17.73 18.21 30.76
N ALA A 917 17.28 17.61 31.87
CA ALA A 917 18.08 16.68 32.65
C ALA A 917 18.27 15.37 31.87
N ALA A 918 19.32 14.61 32.18
CA ALA A 918 19.58 13.26 31.65
C ALA A 918 18.65 12.19 32.29
N ALA A 919 17.35 12.47 32.31
CA ALA A 919 16.32 11.69 32.99
C ALA A 919 14.92 12.11 32.47
N ASP A 920 13.89 11.77 33.23
CA ASP A 920 12.55 12.31 33.03
C ASP A 920 12.52 13.80 33.37
N ASN A 921 11.87 14.58 32.50
CA ASN A 921 11.66 16.02 32.63
C ASN A 921 10.17 16.28 32.70
N THR A 922 9.73 17.09 33.65
CA THR A 922 8.31 17.49 33.75
C THR A 922 8.08 18.73 32.91
N LEU A 923 7.05 18.68 32.05
CA LEU A 923 6.64 19.78 31.19
C LEU A 923 5.23 20.24 31.50
N GLU A 924 5.04 21.55 31.41
CA GLU A 924 3.72 22.18 31.41
C GLU A 924 3.63 23.23 30.30
N PHE A 925 2.61 23.13 29.47
CA PHE A 925 2.27 24.12 28.45
C PHE A 925 1.16 25.03 28.96
N ALA A 926 1.22 26.30 28.57
CA ALA A 926 0.09 27.20 28.69
C ALA A 926 0.13 28.27 27.60
N ALA A 927 -0.97 28.98 27.40
CA ALA A 927 -1.06 30.15 26.55
C ALA A 927 -2.04 31.15 27.16
N ARG A 928 -2.13 32.36 26.60
CA ARG A 928 -3.21 33.29 26.95
C ARG A 928 -4.55 32.68 26.52
N PRO A 929 -5.55 32.59 27.42
CA PRO A 929 -6.85 32.01 27.07
C PRO A 929 -7.56 32.78 25.95
N GLY A 930 -8.18 32.04 25.04
CA GLY A 930 -9.11 32.55 24.03
C GLY A 930 -10.55 32.06 24.26
N PRO A 931 -11.50 32.42 23.39
CA PRO A 931 -12.89 31.97 23.48
C PRO A 931 -13.06 30.45 23.24
N CYS A 932 -12.13 29.81 22.52
CA CYS A 932 -12.09 28.36 22.30
C CYS A 932 -10.91 27.74 23.07
N ARG A 933 -10.93 26.41 23.24
CA ARG A 933 -9.85 25.65 23.89
C ARG A 933 -8.51 25.89 23.19
N THR A 934 -7.43 25.88 23.97
CA THR A 934 -6.08 26.12 23.45
C THR A 934 -5.48 24.83 22.93
N ARG A 935 -5.12 24.80 21.64
CA ARG A 935 -4.57 23.60 20.98
C ARG A 935 -3.22 23.88 20.34
N ALA A 936 -2.27 22.98 20.51
CA ALA A 936 -0.92 23.08 19.95
C ALA A 936 -0.25 21.71 19.89
N ASP A 937 0.73 21.55 19.01
CA ASP A 937 1.72 20.48 19.13
C ASP A 937 3.03 21.04 19.67
N VAL A 938 3.66 20.32 20.61
CA VAL A 938 5.00 20.63 21.12
C VAL A 938 5.92 19.46 20.79
N THR A 939 6.93 19.70 19.96
CA THR A 939 7.98 18.71 19.66
C THR A 939 9.25 19.08 20.41
N LEU A 940 9.77 18.18 21.24
CA LEU A 940 11.06 18.35 21.91
C LEU A 940 12.17 17.65 21.13
N PHE A 941 13.37 18.23 21.16
CA PHE A 941 14.57 17.66 20.56
C PHE A 941 15.69 17.55 21.59
N SER A 942 16.38 16.42 21.60
CA SER A 942 17.64 16.23 22.33
C SER A 942 18.65 15.46 21.48
N TRP A 943 19.93 15.70 21.73
CA TRP A 943 21.03 15.10 20.98
C TRP A 943 22.04 14.41 21.89
N GLY A 944 22.66 13.35 21.36
CA GLY A 944 23.82 12.69 21.96
C GLY A 944 25.14 13.33 21.54
N ASP A 945 26.19 13.15 22.34
CA ASP A 945 27.52 13.69 22.04
C ASP A 945 28.44 12.70 21.30
N GLU A 946 28.07 11.42 21.29
CA GLU A 946 28.82 10.38 20.58
C GLU A 946 28.46 10.39 19.08
N LEU A 947 29.33 11.00 18.28
CA LEU A 947 29.18 11.05 16.83
C LEU A 947 29.48 9.71 16.17
N LEU A 948 28.68 9.33 15.17
CA LEU A 948 29.01 8.24 14.25
C LEU A 948 29.80 8.80 13.07
N ARG A 949 31.04 8.34 12.91
CA ARG A 949 31.99 8.79 11.88
C ARG A 949 32.48 7.60 11.05
N ARG A 950 32.97 7.89 9.84
CA ARG A 950 33.61 6.92 8.95
C ARG A 950 34.92 6.38 9.53
#